data_AF-A0A5D2TDZ2-F1
#
_entry.id   AF-A0A5D2TDZ2-F1
#
_cell.length_a   1.000
_cell.length_b   1.000
_cell.length_c   1.000
_cell.angle_alpha   90.00
_cell.angle_beta   90.00
_cell.angle_gamma   90.00
#
_symmetry.space_group_name_H-M   'P 1'
#
loop_
_entity.id
_entity.type
_entity.pdbx_description
1 polymer ?
#
loop_
_entity_poly.entity_id
_entity_poly.type
_entity_poly.pdbx_seq_one_letter_code
_entity_poly.pdbx_strand_id
1 'polypeptide(L)'
;MASSSSSCSTKHQVFLSFRGETRFNFTAHLLKALKDKALNVFFDEDTLETGEQLLPALSQGIAASNLSIIVLSKDFASSKSCLAEVSDIMDRNRSEGHIVLPIFYHVDPSNVRNLGGSFKTSFEDHESRRPTDEVKRWTDAFAKVGKLKGIHIQDNKSETEYIQDIVDDVTRKLMNSAPRITSEKLVGIDDQKKMLLGLIEQADIRVIGFWGMGGIGKTTLANAVFEEVSPKFECRLFLKDVNEKEICIDTPSISYPYQDRLNNKKVLLVLDDVSDPDQIDFMGVKYFGPGSKIIVTSRDRQVKKLNKNDSLQLFSTFAFKLLNPVADFQDLSCKFVEYAQGSPLALKVLGSNLYTKSKKEWESEVDKLKQYVEPKISQILKSSLDGLGELEKNIFLDVACFFKGEKMDIVEKILSNYYMGAICGIRNLVDKCLLDSIDGYHISMHDMLEEIGKDIVRQKCKENPGKCSRLWFPKDVDQVLRYNQGTVSIEGIKLDMSQIDKLQLCPSVFENMFNLRYIYFYKPEIEKEDWNPKLLANQVDSVSLPNKLRYLCWDYFPFKSLSSFNSKNLIVLKLRDGKMEKLWNEDDHMDLVNLRKIDISYCENLRKIPSLLGAINLEFLGCYECESLVELPCLNHLASLHQYNLRLRGCYSLKKFPQVPSHFSRLNLSSTKIKEVPDSIELLHKLQRLSLRKSKVKKVSINISKLEFLHQLDLSDCPMIKFPEIPRSLTELNLSGTQIEEVSVLAFRLPMDMWMDGCKSLNLLSELPPYLQYWGVLDCTSLEKVSFAYQNLYQFGDDNDDDDDDDDVFRMLFCNYFNLNQESIDNIEATRYDWKYYAVKVPSLICCFPGKKISANKFKFQSMNSSLCLKIAPNGGSGNRFLVFAICLVVDLTHCVWLGTLAYICEYQLRASCGGNGGGVCEKFRSMIFFMDNPEPKKYMGNHVFILSSIDMVKEDKNYEDATFEFCIRYCEDLEGVDYIKVERCGVHVFYMDAKT
;
A
#
# COMPACT_ATOMS: atom_id res chain seq x y z
N MET A 1 -6.69 1.89 -60.50
CA MET A 1 -6.36 0.63 -61.20
C MET A 1 -4.86 0.41 -61.12
N ALA A 2 -4.43 -0.68 -60.48
CA ALA A 2 -3.13 -1.37 -60.62
C ALA A 2 -3.09 -2.41 -59.50
N SER A 3 -3.45 -3.65 -59.79
CA SER A 3 -2.52 -4.73 -60.17
C SER A 3 -1.98 -5.44 -58.92
N SER A 4 -2.75 -6.45 -58.50
CA SER A 4 -2.32 -7.51 -57.61
C SER A 4 -1.42 -8.47 -58.37
N SER A 5 -0.15 -8.60 -57.96
CA SER A 5 0.67 -9.76 -58.32
C SER A 5 1.76 -10.03 -57.28
N SER A 6 1.52 -11.00 -56.41
CA SER A 6 2.39 -12.18 -56.31
C SER A 6 1.71 -13.19 -55.37
N SER A 7 1.22 -14.29 -55.94
CA SER A 7 0.82 -15.49 -55.21
C SER A 7 1.97 -15.97 -54.32
N CYS A 8 1.80 -15.91 -53.00
CA CYS A 8 2.71 -16.54 -52.07
C CYS A 8 2.48 -18.06 -52.19
N SER A 9 3.29 -18.74 -52.99
CA SER A 9 3.32 -20.20 -53.10
C SER A 9 3.46 -20.80 -51.71
N THR A 10 2.57 -21.72 -51.33
CA THR A 10 2.64 -22.47 -50.07
C THR A 10 3.99 -23.18 -49.96
N LYS A 11 4.92 -22.66 -49.15
CA LYS A 11 6.20 -23.32 -48.89
C LYS A 11 5.93 -24.57 -48.04
N HIS A 12 6.25 -25.75 -48.55
CA HIS A 12 6.21 -26.98 -47.76
C HIS A 12 7.34 -26.95 -46.74
N GLN A 13 7.13 -27.52 -45.55
CA GLN A 13 8.14 -27.58 -44.50
C GLN A 13 8.95 -28.88 -44.59
N VAL A 14 8.30 -29.98 -44.97
CA VAL A 14 8.89 -31.33 -45.05
C VAL A 14 8.58 -31.96 -46.41
N PHE A 15 9.58 -32.59 -47.03
CA PHE A 15 9.43 -33.43 -48.22
C PHE A 15 9.61 -34.92 -47.86
N LEU A 16 8.71 -35.79 -48.29
CA LEU A 16 8.79 -37.24 -48.06
C LEU A 16 9.16 -37.98 -49.34
N SER A 17 10.33 -38.62 -49.37
CA SER A 17 10.75 -39.55 -50.45
C SER A 17 10.62 -41.00 -49.97
N PHE A 18 9.90 -41.83 -50.72
CA PHE A 18 9.59 -43.21 -50.34
C PHE A 18 9.29 -44.08 -51.57
N ARG A 19 9.29 -45.40 -51.40
CA ARG A 19 8.88 -46.35 -52.45
C ARG A 19 7.42 -46.74 -52.24
N GLY A 20 6.69 -46.98 -53.33
CA GLY A 20 5.26 -47.29 -53.31
C GLY A 20 4.83 -48.45 -52.40
N GLU A 21 5.72 -49.41 -52.10
CA GLU A 21 5.45 -50.50 -51.15
C GLU A 21 5.20 -49.98 -49.72
N THR A 22 5.94 -48.96 -49.28
CA THR A 22 5.76 -48.37 -47.95
C THR A 22 4.64 -47.32 -47.90
N ARG A 23 3.94 -47.10 -49.02
CA ARG A 23 2.96 -46.01 -49.17
C ARG A 23 1.79 -46.17 -48.21
N PHE A 24 1.16 -47.35 -48.20
CA PHE A 24 -0.10 -47.59 -47.49
C PHE A 24 0.08 -48.10 -46.05
N ASN A 25 1.31 -48.25 -45.58
CA ASN A 25 1.64 -48.70 -44.22
C ASN A 25 2.37 -47.58 -43.45
N PHE A 26 3.64 -47.78 -43.14
CA PHE A 26 4.51 -46.87 -42.40
C PHE A 26 4.46 -45.42 -42.91
N THR A 27 4.52 -45.19 -44.23
CA THR A 27 4.57 -43.81 -44.78
C THR A 27 3.22 -43.09 -44.61
N ALA A 28 2.08 -43.77 -44.78
CA ALA A 28 0.76 -43.19 -44.53
C ALA A 28 0.58 -42.79 -43.06
N HIS A 29 1.02 -43.66 -42.14
CA HIS A 29 0.97 -43.36 -40.71
C HIS A 29 1.92 -42.21 -40.32
N LEU A 30 3.11 -42.15 -40.92
CA LEU A 30 4.05 -41.05 -40.72
C LEU A 30 3.51 -39.72 -41.28
N LEU A 31 2.94 -39.73 -42.49
CA LEU A 31 2.30 -38.55 -43.09
C LEU A 31 1.18 -38.02 -42.20
N LYS A 32 0.30 -38.92 -41.72
CA LYS A 32 -0.79 -38.55 -40.82
C LYS A 32 -0.25 -37.93 -39.53
N ALA A 33 0.75 -38.55 -38.90
CA ALA A 33 1.33 -38.04 -37.66
C ALA A 33 2.03 -36.67 -37.83
N LEU A 34 2.70 -36.44 -38.97
CA LEU A 34 3.27 -35.13 -39.30
C LEU A 34 2.17 -34.06 -39.53
N LYS A 35 1.11 -34.41 -40.26
CA LYS A 35 -0.06 -33.52 -40.48
C LYS A 35 -0.82 -33.24 -39.17
N ASP A 36 -0.97 -34.21 -38.27
CA ASP A 36 -1.60 -34.05 -36.95
C ASP A 36 -0.81 -33.08 -36.05
N LYS A 37 0.50 -32.89 -36.29
CA LYS A 37 1.33 -31.83 -35.67
C LYS A 37 1.31 -30.50 -36.41
N ALA A 38 0.40 -30.33 -37.38
CA ALA A 38 0.26 -29.14 -38.22
C ALA A 38 1.51 -28.79 -39.06
N LEU A 39 2.34 -29.79 -39.40
CA LEU A 39 3.46 -29.60 -40.32
C LEU A 39 2.95 -29.65 -41.77
N ASN A 40 3.37 -28.69 -42.59
CA ASN A 40 3.05 -28.71 -44.02
C ASN A 40 4.00 -29.69 -44.74
N VAL A 41 3.49 -30.85 -45.14
CA VAL A 41 4.27 -31.91 -45.78
C VAL A 41 3.91 -32.02 -47.26
N PHE A 42 4.91 -31.99 -48.14
CA PHE A 42 4.74 -32.32 -49.55
C PHE A 42 4.58 -33.84 -49.69
N PHE A 43 3.45 -34.26 -50.28
CA PHE A 43 3.12 -35.66 -50.53
C PHE A 43 2.48 -35.76 -51.92
N ASP A 44 2.94 -36.71 -52.74
CA ASP A 44 2.68 -36.78 -54.18
C ASP A 44 1.20 -36.76 -54.62
N GLU A 45 0.24 -37.05 -53.73
CA GLU A 45 -1.19 -37.14 -54.05
C GLU A 45 -1.99 -35.83 -53.89
N ASP A 46 -1.48 -34.82 -53.16
CA ASP A 46 -2.30 -33.66 -52.77
C ASP A 46 -2.00 -32.36 -53.57
N THR A 47 -0.97 -32.33 -54.41
CA THR A 47 -0.46 -31.07 -55.02
C THR A 47 -0.29 -31.06 -56.55
N LEU A 48 -0.70 -32.11 -57.26
CA LEU A 48 -0.57 -32.17 -58.73
C LEU A 48 -1.94 -32.18 -59.41
N GLU A 49 -2.22 -31.18 -60.25
CA GLU A 49 -3.43 -31.18 -61.09
C GLU A 49 -3.31 -32.27 -62.18
N THR A 50 -4.42 -32.95 -62.47
CA THR A 50 -4.48 -34.06 -63.44
C THR A 50 -3.97 -33.61 -64.82
N GLY A 51 -2.74 -34.00 -65.19
CA GLY A 51 -2.12 -33.67 -66.49
C GLY A 51 -0.69 -33.10 -66.41
N GLU A 52 -0.15 -32.81 -65.23
CA GLU A 52 1.24 -32.32 -65.08
C GLU A 52 2.30 -33.43 -65.20
N GLN A 53 3.51 -33.06 -65.67
CA GLN A 53 4.65 -33.98 -65.70
C GLN A 53 5.20 -34.17 -64.27
N LEU A 54 5.29 -35.42 -63.81
CA LEU A 54 5.69 -35.78 -62.44
C LEU A 54 7.10 -35.31 -62.02
N LEU A 55 8.06 -35.22 -62.94
CA LEU A 55 9.46 -34.96 -62.60
C LEU A 55 9.75 -33.50 -62.18
N PRO A 56 9.29 -32.45 -62.90
CA PRO A 56 9.50 -31.07 -62.49
C PRO A 56 8.90 -30.69 -61.14
N ALA A 57 7.73 -31.23 -60.81
CA ALA A 57 7.02 -30.88 -59.59
C ALA A 57 7.66 -31.48 -58.34
N LEU A 58 8.24 -32.68 -58.45
CA LEU A 58 9.04 -33.29 -57.37
C LEU A 58 10.28 -32.47 -57.04
N SER A 59 11.04 -32.02 -58.06
CA SER A 59 12.22 -31.16 -57.83
C SER A 59 11.82 -29.79 -57.25
N GLN A 60 10.67 -29.24 -57.61
CA GLN A 60 10.12 -28.03 -56.96
C GLN A 60 9.70 -28.28 -55.51
N GLY A 61 9.05 -29.41 -55.22
CA GLY A 61 8.67 -29.80 -53.85
C GLY A 61 9.90 -29.98 -52.95
N ILE A 62 10.98 -30.57 -53.49
CA ILE A 62 12.28 -30.66 -52.81
C ILE A 62 12.83 -29.27 -52.57
N ALA A 63 12.85 -28.38 -53.58
CA ALA A 63 13.37 -27.01 -53.48
C ALA A 63 12.61 -26.13 -52.47
N ALA A 64 11.29 -26.31 -52.39
CA ALA A 64 10.42 -25.53 -51.51
C ALA A 64 10.44 -26.01 -50.05
N SER A 65 11.03 -27.17 -49.76
CA SER A 65 11.07 -27.78 -48.43
C SER A 65 12.31 -27.41 -47.64
N ASN A 66 12.16 -27.33 -46.31
CA ASN A 66 13.26 -27.06 -45.36
C ASN A 66 13.96 -28.34 -44.87
N LEU A 67 13.26 -29.49 -44.93
CA LEU A 67 13.73 -30.79 -44.48
C LEU A 67 13.21 -31.89 -45.41
N SER A 68 14.04 -32.87 -45.76
CA SER A 68 13.62 -34.07 -46.49
C SER A 68 13.80 -35.34 -45.66
N ILE A 69 12.75 -36.16 -45.62
CA ILE A 69 12.75 -37.49 -45.00
C ILE A 69 12.82 -38.53 -46.13
N ILE A 70 13.76 -39.47 -46.03
CA ILE A 70 13.94 -40.54 -47.03
C ILE A 70 13.66 -41.89 -46.38
N VAL A 71 12.60 -42.57 -46.79
CA VAL A 71 12.22 -43.91 -46.29
C VAL A 71 12.83 -44.98 -47.20
N LEU A 72 13.97 -45.54 -46.77
CA LEU A 72 14.74 -46.54 -47.50
C LEU A 72 14.22 -47.95 -47.20
N SER A 73 13.43 -48.52 -48.11
CA SER A 73 12.99 -49.92 -48.08
C SER A 73 13.83 -50.81 -49.00
N LYS A 74 13.65 -52.13 -48.90
CA LYS A 74 14.42 -53.15 -49.65
C LYS A 74 14.41 -52.94 -51.17
N ASP A 75 13.30 -52.45 -51.71
CA ASP A 75 13.07 -52.24 -53.15
C ASP A 75 13.18 -50.77 -53.57
N PHE A 76 13.63 -49.88 -52.68
CA PHE A 76 13.73 -48.45 -52.95
C PHE A 76 14.61 -48.15 -54.18
N ALA A 77 15.78 -48.79 -54.26
CA ALA A 77 16.74 -48.57 -55.35
C ALA A 77 16.34 -49.20 -56.69
N SER A 78 15.21 -49.92 -56.78
CA SER A 78 14.67 -50.41 -58.05
C SER A 78 13.97 -49.32 -58.87
N SER A 79 13.64 -48.19 -58.24
CA SER A 79 12.89 -47.10 -58.86
C SER A 79 13.78 -45.97 -59.33
N LYS A 80 13.69 -45.64 -60.63
CA LYS A 80 14.33 -44.46 -61.21
C LYS A 80 13.97 -43.18 -60.44
N SER A 81 12.68 -42.96 -60.20
CA SER A 81 12.20 -41.70 -59.63
C SER A 81 12.73 -41.49 -58.22
N CYS A 82 12.69 -42.53 -57.37
CA CYS A 82 13.24 -42.46 -56.02
C CYS A 82 14.76 -42.18 -56.03
N LEU A 83 15.52 -42.77 -56.95
CA LEU A 83 16.96 -42.51 -57.07
C LEU A 83 17.26 -41.08 -57.58
N ALA A 84 16.42 -40.54 -58.47
CA ALA A 84 16.53 -39.16 -58.93
C ALA A 84 16.22 -38.17 -57.80
N GLU A 85 15.15 -38.39 -57.03
CA GLU A 85 14.81 -37.57 -55.85
C GLU A 85 15.94 -37.56 -54.81
N VAL A 86 16.51 -38.73 -54.51
CA VAL A 86 17.64 -38.83 -53.57
C VAL A 86 18.86 -38.07 -54.08
N SER A 87 19.11 -38.10 -55.39
CA SER A 87 20.19 -37.30 -55.98
C SER A 87 19.94 -35.81 -55.79
N ASP A 88 18.74 -35.32 -56.11
CA ASP A 88 18.37 -33.90 -55.98
C ASP A 88 18.44 -33.43 -54.52
N ILE A 89 17.92 -34.24 -53.59
CA ILE A 89 17.96 -33.96 -52.15
C ILE A 89 19.40 -33.85 -51.66
N MET A 90 20.28 -34.78 -52.07
CA MET A 90 21.67 -34.80 -51.62
C MET A 90 22.52 -33.69 -52.25
N ASP A 91 22.19 -33.25 -53.47
CA ASP A 91 22.83 -32.09 -54.08
C ASP A 91 22.46 -30.80 -53.34
N ARG A 92 21.19 -30.64 -52.88
CA ARG A 92 20.79 -29.53 -52.00
C ARG A 92 21.40 -29.61 -50.60
N ASN A 93 21.51 -30.82 -50.03
CA ASN A 93 22.19 -31.01 -48.75
C ASN A 93 23.63 -30.47 -48.82
N ARG A 94 24.35 -30.77 -49.91
CA ARG A 94 25.73 -30.32 -50.11
C ARG A 94 25.85 -28.81 -50.40
N SER A 95 24.93 -28.25 -51.19
CA SER A 95 25.05 -26.85 -51.68
C SER A 95 24.40 -25.82 -50.76
N GLU A 96 23.28 -26.16 -50.11
CA GLU A 96 22.43 -25.22 -49.36
C GLU A 96 22.24 -25.62 -47.89
N GLY A 97 22.90 -26.69 -47.42
CA GLY A 97 22.78 -27.17 -46.04
C GLY A 97 21.41 -27.78 -45.73
N HIS A 98 20.69 -28.25 -46.75
CA HIS A 98 19.35 -28.85 -46.62
C HIS A 98 19.35 -30.05 -45.66
N ILE A 99 18.40 -30.08 -44.73
CA ILE A 99 18.36 -31.11 -43.68
C ILE A 99 17.81 -32.41 -44.26
N VAL A 100 18.57 -33.49 -44.14
CA VAL A 100 18.17 -34.82 -44.63
C VAL A 100 18.10 -35.82 -43.49
N LEU A 101 16.97 -36.52 -43.37
CA LEU A 101 16.73 -37.57 -42.37
C LEU A 101 16.44 -38.91 -43.06
N PRO A 102 17.41 -39.84 -43.12
CA PRO A 102 17.14 -41.18 -43.60
C PRO A 102 16.46 -42.05 -42.55
N ILE A 103 15.46 -42.80 -42.98
CA ILE A 103 14.79 -43.86 -42.23
C ILE A 103 15.11 -45.18 -42.95
N PHE A 104 15.79 -46.07 -42.26
CA PHE A 104 16.14 -47.39 -42.77
C PHE A 104 15.04 -48.38 -42.37
N TYR A 105 14.10 -48.64 -43.27
CA TYR A 105 12.89 -49.43 -43.02
C TYR A 105 13.14 -50.91 -43.35
N HIS A 106 13.35 -51.74 -42.31
CA HIS A 106 13.74 -53.16 -42.43
C HIS A 106 14.94 -53.40 -43.35
N VAL A 107 15.89 -52.46 -43.36
CA VAL A 107 17.09 -52.48 -44.18
C VAL A 107 18.30 -52.11 -43.34
N ASP A 108 19.37 -52.88 -43.42
CA ASP A 108 20.64 -52.52 -42.78
C ASP A 108 21.28 -51.29 -43.45
N PRO A 109 21.58 -50.20 -42.71
CA PRO A 109 22.30 -49.04 -43.23
C PRO A 109 23.62 -49.39 -43.94
N SER A 110 24.30 -50.46 -43.55
CA SER A 110 25.54 -50.91 -44.21
C SER A 110 25.29 -51.34 -45.67
N ASN A 111 24.12 -51.90 -45.95
CA ASN A 111 23.73 -52.30 -47.31
C ASN A 111 23.45 -51.08 -48.18
N VAL A 112 22.95 -49.98 -47.62
CA VAL A 112 22.78 -48.71 -48.35
C VAL A 112 24.14 -48.06 -48.59
N ARG A 113 25.00 -48.02 -47.56
CA ARG A 113 26.32 -47.38 -47.63
C ARG A 113 27.27 -48.06 -48.62
N ASN A 114 27.25 -49.38 -48.67
CA ASN A 114 28.16 -50.19 -49.48
C ASN A 114 27.47 -50.81 -50.72
N LEU A 115 26.22 -50.45 -51.00
CA LEU A 115 25.39 -51.03 -52.07
C LEU A 115 25.36 -52.57 -52.01
N GLY A 116 25.17 -53.10 -50.80
CA GLY A 116 25.02 -54.52 -50.52
C GLY A 116 23.58 -55.01 -50.59
N GLY A 117 23.37 -56.33 -50.48
CA GLY A 117 22.04 -56.93 -50.46
C GLY A 117 21.24 -56.74 -51.76
N SER A 118 19.93 -56.48 -51.64
CA SER A 118 19.00 -56.26 -52.77
C SER A 118 19.30 -55.01 -53.60
N PHE A 119 20.03 -54.05 -53.04
CA PHE A 119 20.39 -52.83 -53.76
C PHE A 119 21.43 -53.09 -54.83
N LYS A 120 22.37 -54.03 -54.59
CA LYS A 120 23.40 -54.40 -55.57
C LYS A 120 22.76 -54.84 -56.90
N THR A 121 21.82 -55.77 -56.81
CA THR A 121 21.09 -56.28 -57.98
C THR A 121 20.25 -55.20 -58.67
N SER A 122 19.71 -54.24 -57.90
CA SER A 122 18.93 -53.12 -58.45
C SER A 122 19.81 -52.14 -59.24
N PHE A 123 21.01 -51.83 -58.74
CA PHE A 123 21.96 -50.97 -59.43
C PHE A 123 22.59 -51.67 -60.65
N GLU A 124 22.89 -52.97 -60.57
CA GLU A 124 23.34 -53.77 -61.73
C GLU A 124 22.30 -53.76 -62.88
N ASP A 125 20.99 -53.85 -62.56
CA ASP A 125 19.92 -53.74 -63.56
C ASP A 125 19.87 -52.33 -64.18
N HIS A 126 20.06 -51.27 -63.39
CA HIS A 126 20.12 -49.91 -63.90
C HIS A 126 21.35 -49.65 -64.78
N GLU A 127 22.54 -50.16 -64.42
CA GLU A 127 23.76 -50.06 -65.23
C GLU A 127 23.58 -50.72 -66.61
N SER A 128 22.83 -51.83 -66.69
CA SER A 128 22.59 -52.52 -67.96
C SER A 128 21.64 -51.78 -68.92
N ARG A 129 20.81 -50.85 -68.40
CA ARG A 129 19.72 -50.20 -69.16
C ARG A 129 19.93 -48.71 -69.40
N ARG A 130 20.98 -48.09 -68.85
CA ARG A 130 21.08 -46.62 -68.73
C ARG A 130 22.51 -46.07 -68.89
N PRO A 131 22.65 -44.75 -69.15
CA PRO A 131 23.95 -44.11 -69.24
C PRO A 131 24.73 -44.24 -67.93
N THR A 132 26.01 -44.62 -68.02
CA THR A 132 26.89 -44.87 -66.87
C THR A 132 27.03 -43.64 -65.95
N ASP A 133 26.97 -42.43 -66.51
CA ASP A 133 27.06 -41.18 -65.73
C ASP A 133 25.84 -40.92 -64.84
N GLU A 134 24.63 -41.26 -65.31
CA GLU A 134 23.38 -41.11 -64.55
C GLU A 134 23.37 -42.09 -63.36
N VAL A 135 23.71 -43.36 -63.64
CA VAL A 135 23.76 -44.40 -62.61
C VAL A 135 24.85 -44.11 -61.58
N LYS A 136 26.04 -43.65 -62.01
CA LYS A 136 27.11 -43.27 -61.09
C LYS A 136 26.71 -42.14 -60.15
N ARG A 137 25.96 -41.13 -60.63
CA ARG A 137 25.44 -40.04 -59.79
C ARG A 137 24.47 -40.57 -58.73
N TRP A 138 23.56 -41.48 -59.10
CA TRP A 138 22.66 -42.12 -58.14
C TRP A 138 23.40 -42.98 -57.13
N THR A 139 24.36 -43.78 -57.59
CA THR A 139 25.21 -44.63 -56.74
C THR A 139 25.94 -43.78 -55.68
N ASP A 140 26.52 -42.65 -56.09
CA ASP A 140 27.21 -41.73 -55.19
C ASP A 140 26.25 -41.04 -54.20
N ALA A 141 25.07 -40.60 -54.65
CA ALA A 141 24.07 -39.99 -53.78
C ALA A 141 23.52 -40.99 -52.75
N PHE A 142 23.18 -42.21 -53.19
CA PHE A 142 22.62 -43.27 -52.35
C PHE A 142 23.63 -43.73 -51.29
N ALA A 143 24.90 -43.92 -51.67
CA ALA A 143 25.97 -44.25 -50.73
C ALA A 143 26.23 -43.12 -49.71
N LYS A 144 26.03 -41.85 -50.08
CA LYS A 144 26.13 -40.72 -49.15
C LYS A 144 24.97 -40.70 -48.16
N VAL A 145 23.73 -40.98 -48.59
CA VAL A 145 22.58 -41.11 -47.67
C VAL A 145 22.87 -42.19 -46.63
N GLY A 146 23.42 -43.34 -47.03
CA GLY A 146 23.81 -44.42 -46.11
C GLY A 146 24.91 -44.06 -45.11
N LYS A 147 25.62 -42.94 -45.29
CA LYS A 147 26.61 -42.42 -44.31
C LYS A 147 25.98 -41.46 -43.30
N LEU A 148 24.78 -40.95 -43.55
CA LEU A 148 24.08 -40.06 -42.61
C LEU A 148 23.54 -40.88 -41.44
N LYS A 149 23.54 -40.26 -40.25
CA LYS A 149 22.89 -40.85 -39.07
C LYS A 149 21.37 -40.80 -39.25
N GLY A 150 20.77 -41.94 -39.52
CA GLY A 150 19.33 -42.11 -39.67
C GLY A 150 18.70 -42.94 -38.56
N ILE A 151 17.38 -43.16 -38.67
CA ILE A 151 16.61 -43.98 -37.75
C ILE A 151 16.46 -45.37 -38.37
N HIS A 152 16.88 -46.40 -37.64
CA HIS A 152 16.82 -47.79 -38.10
C HIS A 152 15.61 -48.48 -37.48
N ILE A 153 14.67 -48.90 -38.33
CA ILE A 153 13.46 -49.58 -37.88
C ILE A 153 13.74 -51.08 -37.88
N GLN A 154 13.77 -51.64 -36.67
CA GLN A 154 13.97 -53.06 -36.38
C GLN A 154 12.77 -53.59 -35.57
N ASP A 155 12.63 -54.92 -35.50
CA ASP A 155 11.52 -55.60 -34.81
C ASP A 155 11.57 -55.52 -33.27
N ASN A 156 12.33 -54.58 -32.72
CA ASN A 156 12.53 -54.39 -31.27
C ASN A 156 11.61 -53.32 -30.65
N LYS A 157 10.92 -52.52 -31.47
CA LYS A 157 10.04 -51.42 -31.04
C LYS A 157 8.89 -51.27 -32.05
N SER A 158 7.71 -50.84 -31.58
CA SER A 158 6.55 -50.70 -32.46
C SER A 158 6.75 -49.55 -33.48
N GLU A 159 6.24 -49.72 -34.70
CA GLU A 159 6.33 -48.68 -35.74
C GLU A 159 5.70 -47.35 -35.29
N THR A 160 4.62 -47.41 -34.49
CA THR A 160 3.95 -46.23 -33.94
C THR A 160 4.88 -45.41 -33.05
N GLU A 161 5.65 -46.06 -32.18
CA GLU A 161 6.60 -45.35 -31.33
C GLU A 161 7.78 -44.79 -32.13
N TYR A 162 8.24 -45.49 -33.19
CA TYR A 162 9.23 -44.94 -34.11
C TYR A 162 8.70 -43.69 -34.83
N ILE A 163 7.44 -43.70 -35.28
CA ILE A 163 6.81 -42.54 -35.92
C ILE A 163 6.75 -41.36 -34.96
N GLN A 164 6.39 -41.58 -33.69
CA GLN A 164 6.36 -40.51 -32.69
C GLN A 164 7.75 -39.90 -32.49
N ASP A 165 8.78 -40.73 -32.33
CA ASP A 165 10.17 -40.27 -32.21
C ASP A 165 10.63 -39.46 -33.45
N ILE A 166 10.25 -39.92 -34.65
CA ILE A 166 10.56 -39.24 -35.92
C ILE A 166 9.91 -37.85 -35.95
N VAL A 167 8.62 -37.77 -35.64
CA VAL A 167 7.85 -36.51 -35.67
C VAL A 167 8.42 -35.50 -34.68
N ASP A 168 8.81 -35.96 -33.49
CA ASP A 168 9.42 -35.10 -32.48
C ASP A 168 10.83 -34.64 -32.88
N ASP A 169 11.64 -35.50 -33.53
CA ASP A 169 12.96 -35.11 -34.06
C ASP A 169 12.85 -34.09 -35.21
N VAL A 170 11.89 -34.29 -36.12
CA VAL A 170 11.61 -33.37 -37.23
C VAL A 170 11.16 -32.00 -36.70
N THR A 171 10.23 -31.99 -35.75
CA THR A 171 9.72 -30.75 -35.14
C THR A 171 10.86 -29.98 -34.47
N ARG A 172 11.74 -30.65 -33.73
CA ARG A 172 12.89 -30.05 -33.07
C ARG A 172 13.88 -29.44 -34.07
N LYS A 173 14.16 -30.14 -35.18
CA LYS A 173 15.06 -29.66 -36.24
C LYS A 173 14.49 -28.44 -36.99
N LEU A 174 13.17 -28.37 -37.18
CA LEU A 174 12.50 -27.21 -37.77
C LEU A 174 12.42 -26.01 -36.82
N MET A 175 12.24 -26.23 -35.52
CA MET A 175 12.22 -25.14 -34.52
C MET A 175 13.58 -24.45 -34.38
N ASN A 176 14.68 -25.20 -34.48
CA ASN A 176 16.03 -24.66 -34.38
C ASN A 176 16.47 -23.86 -35.63
N SER A 177 15.76 -23.97 -36.75
CA SER A 177 16.08 -23.28 -38.00
C SER A 177 15.22 -22.03 -38.29
N ALA A 178 14.20 -21.73 -37.46
CA ALA A 178 13.35 -20.55 -37.62
C ALA A 178 13.92 -19.31 -36.87
N PRO A 179 14.00 -18.12 -37.49
CA PRO A 179 14.34 -16.90 -36.78
C PRO A 179 13.20 -16.52 -35.81
N ARG A 180 13.54 -16.30 -34.53
CA ARG A 180 12.58 -15.83 -33.52
C ARG A 180 12.07 -14.44 -33.93
N ILE A 181 10.77 -14.32 -34.21
CA ILE A 181 10.10 -13.03 -34.33
C ILE A 181 10.31 -12.29 -33.00
N THR A 182 10.92 -11.11 -33.06
CA THR A 182 11.14 -10.23 -31.92
C THR A 182 9.80 -9.92 -31.27
N SER A 183 9.59 -10.39 -30.04
CA SER A 183 8.53 -9.86 -29.20
C SER A 183 8.75 -8.34 -29.07
N GLU A 184 7.69 -7.55 -29.25
CA GLU A 184 7.71 -6.15 -28.85
C GLU A 184 8.21 -6.08 -27.39
N LYS A 185 9.19 -5.22 -27.09
CA LYS A 185 9.75 -5.10 -25.73
C LYS A 185 8.65 -4.76 -24.74
N LEU A 186 8.18 -5.76 -24.01
CA LEU A 186 7.30 -5.60 -22.86
C LEU A 186 8.15 -5.13 -21.68
N VAL A 187 7.69 -4.11 -20.95
CA VAL A 187 8.42 -3.48 -19.84
C VAL A 187 7.60 -3.59 -18.56
N GLY A 188 8.23 -3.95 -17.44
CA GLY A 188 7.61 -3.89 -16.11
C GLY A 188 6.50 -4.92 -15.83
N ILE A 189 6.52 -6.07 -16.53
CA ILE A 189 5.54 -7.15 -16.35
C ILE A 189 6.10 -8.37 -15.60
N ASP A 190 7.39 -8.38 -15.27
CA ASP A 190 8.10 -9.57 -14.80
C ASP A 190 7.61 -10.05 -13.43
N ASP A 191 7.31 -9.14 -12.50
CA ASP A 191 6.81 -9.48 -11.17
C ASP A 191 5.40 -10.09 -11.22
N GLN A 192 4.48 -9.48 -11.97
CA GLN A 192 3.13 -9.98 -12.17
C GLN A 192 3.18 -11.32 -12.89
N LYS A 193 4.02 -11.44 -13.93
CA LYS A 193 4.22 -12.68 -14.67
C LYS A 193 4.76 -13.79 -13.77
N LYS A 194 5.76 -13.54 -12.92
CA LYS A 194 6.33 -14.52 -11.99
C LYS A 194 5.28 -15.03 -10.98
N MET A 195 4.45 -14.13 -10.44
CA MET A 195 3.33 -14.52 -9.58
C MET A 195 2.34 -15.42 -10.32
N LEU A 196 2.00 -15.09 -11.57
CA LEU A 196 1.06 -15.87 -12.39
C LEU A 196 1.61 -17.23 -12.79
N LEU A 197 2.89 -17.31 -13.13
CA LEU A 197 3.57 -18.59 -13.39
C LEU A 197 3.47 -19.50 -12.17
N GLY A 198 3.65 -18.96 -10.96
CA GLY A 198 3.46 -19.71 -9.71
C GLY A 198 2.03 -20.25 -9.52
N LEU A 199 1.00 -19.52 -9.94
CA LEU A 199 -0.40 -20.00 -9.91
C LEU A 199 -0.69 -21.06 -10.99
N ILE A 200 -0.01 -20.97 -12.13
CA ILE A 200 -0.17 -21.88 -13.27
C ILE A 200 0.59 -23.21 -13.05
N GLU A 201 1.66 -23.20 -12.26
CA GLU A 201 2.47 -24.39 -11.96
C GLU A 201 1.82 -25.36 -10.95
N GLN A 202 0.74 -24.95 -10.28
CA GLN A 202 0.01 -25.81 -9.35
C GLN A 202 -0.83 -26.86 -10.09
N ALA A 203 -0.97 -28.06 -9.53
CA ALA A 203 -1.59 -29.22 -10.18
C ALA A 203 -3.14 -29.18 -10.24
N ASP A 204 -3.77 -28.19 -9.63
CA ASP A 204 -5.22 -28.03 -9.56
C ASP A 204 -5.84 -27.50 -10.87
N ILE A 205 -7.16 -27.66 -11.02
CA ILE A 205 -7.92 -26.92 -12.03
C ILE A 205 -8.18 -25.53 -11.48
N ARG A 206 -7.80 -24.48 -12.21
CA ARG A 206 -7.91 -23.11 -11.71
C ARG A 206 -8.38 -22.12 -12.78
N VAL A 207 -9.33 -21.27 -12.38
CA VAL A 207 -9.69 -20.06 -13.10
C VAL A 207 -8.89 -18.90 -12.50
N ILE A 208 -8.19 -18.18 -13.36
CA ILE A 208 -7.30 -17.07 -13.02
C ILE A 208 -7.88 -15.82 -13.68
N GLY A 209 -8.48 -14.94 -12.87
CA GLY A 209 -8.99 -13.67 -13.34
C GLY A 209 -7.89 -12.61 -13.40
N PHE A 210 -7.73 -11.97 -14.56
CA PHE A 210 -7.09 -10.67 -14.71
C PHE A 210 -8.17 -9.63 -14.88
N TRP A 211 -7.98 -8.52 -14.24
CA TRP A 211 -9.08 -7.59 -14.12
C TRP A 211 -8.57 -6.14 -14.10
N GLY A 212 -9.40 -5.15 -14.40
CA GLY A 212 -9.06 -3.74 -14.14
C GLY A 212 -9.41 -2.80 -15.27
N MET A 213 -9.14 -1.51 -15.10
CA MET A 213 -9.55 -0.46 -16.04
C MET A 213 -9.14 -0.76 -17.50
N GLY A 214 -9.94 -0.29 -18.46
CA GLY A 214 -9.60 -0.32 -19.88
C GLY A 214 -8.22 0.29 -20.13
N GLY A 215 -7.39 -0.42 -20.93
CA GLY A 215 -6.05 0.06 -21.30
C GLY A 215 -4.93 -0.16 -20.27
N ILE A 216 -5.18 -0.86 -19.16
CA ILE A 216 -4.14 -1.15 -18.15
C ILE A 216 -3.14 -2.27 -18.55
N GLY A 217 -3.40 -2.99 -19.65
CA GLY A 217 -2.49 -4.02 -20.17
C GLY A 217 -2.84 -5.48 -19.83
N LYS A 218 -4.09 -5.77 -19.41
CA LYS A 218 -4.55 -7.14 -19.07
C LYS A 218 -4.37 -8.13 -20.21
N THR A 219 -4.88 -7.79 -21.40
CA THR A 219 -4.74 -8.59 -22.63
C THR A 219 -3.27 -8.84 -22.96
N THR A 220 -2.42 -7.83 -22.78
CA THR A 220 -0.97 -7.94 -23.02
C THR A 220 -0.30 -8.90 -22.04
N LEU A 221 -0.64 -8.83 -20.75
CA LEU A 221 -0.15 -9.76 -19.73
C LEU A 221 -0.64 -11.18 -19.98
N ALA A 222 -1.93 -11.36 -20.34
CA ALA A 222 -2.48 -12.66 -20.71
C ALA A 222 -1.80 -13.27 -21.91
N ASN A 223 -1.53 -12.47 -22.94
CA ASN A 223 -0.80 -12.93 -24.11
C ASN A 223 0.65 -13.32 -23.75
N ALA A 224 1.34 -12.53 -22.93
CA ALA A 224 2.71 -12.81 -22.51
C ALA A 224 2.84 -14.10 -21.67
N VAL A 225 1.85 -14.36 -20.80
CA VAL A 225 1.79 -15.60 -20.01
C VAL A 225 1.40 -16.79 -20.89
N PHE A 226 0.40 -16.62 -21.77
CA PHE A 226 -0.05 -17.65 -22.69
C PHE A 226 1.10 -18.17 -23.55
N GLU A 227 1.86 -17.29 -24.20
CA GLU A 227 3.00 -17.68 -25.05
C GLU A 227 4.07 -18.49 -24.29
N GLU A 228 4.32 -18.16 -23.02
CA GLU A 228 5.34 -18.86 -22.22
C GLU A 228 4.90 -20.23 -21.72
N VAL A 229 3.65 -20.35 -21.26
CA VAL A 229 3.16 -21.58 -20.61
C VAL A 229 2.45 -22.52 -21.57
N SER A 230 1.99 -22.03 -22.72
CA SER A 230 1.32 -22.77 -23.79
C SER A 230 1.97 -24.11 -24.15
N PRO A 231 3.31 -24.26 -24.20
CA PRO A 231 3.94 -25.55 -24.46
C PRO A 231 3.73 -26.63 -23.38
N LYS A 232 3.32 -26.26 -22.16
CA LYS A 232 3.10 -27.17 -21.01
C LYS A 232 1.70 -27.80 -20.98
N PHE A 233 0.84 -27.52 -21.97
CA PHE A 233 -0.56 -27.93 -22.03
C PHE A 233 -0.88 -28.68 -23.34
N GLU A 234 -1.81 -29.63 -23.28
CA GLU A 234 -2.18 -30.49 -24.42
C GLU A 234 -3.15 -29.80 -25.38
N CYS A 235 -3.98 -28.89 -24.87
CA CYS A 235 -4.91 -28.09 -25.65
C CYS A 235 -4.79 -26.64 -25.23
N ARG A 236 -4.76 -25.72 -26.21
CA ARG A 236 -4.52 -24.29 -25.99
C ARG A 236 -5.45 -23.46 -26.86
N LEU A 237 -6.10 -22.46 -26.29
CA LEU A 237 -6.99 -21.56 -27.01
C LEU A 237 -6.94 -20.15 -26.40
N PHE A 238 -6.80 -19.14 -27.26
CA PHE A 238 -6.90 -17.73 -26.87
C PHE A 238 -8.05 -17.10 -27.65
N LEU A 239 -9.13 -16.75 -26.95
CA LEU A 239 -10.29 -16.07 -27.50
C LEU A 239 -10.19 -14.58 -27.22
N LYS A 240 -10.04 -13.78 -28.28
CA LYS A 240 -10.07 -12.31 -28.21
C LYS A 240 -11.50 -11.83 -28.35
N ASP A 241 -11.99 -11.06 -27.37
CA ASP A 241 -13.26 -10.31 -27.41
C ASP A 241 -14.51 -11.21 -27.44
N VAL A 242 -14.99 -11.60 -26.24
CA VAL A 242 -16.14 -12.51 -26.08
C VAL A 242 -17.46 -11.73 -26.17
N ASN A 243 -17.90 -11.42 -27.39
CA ASN A 243 -19.22 -10.79 -27.62
C ASN A 243 -20.35 -11.82 -27.82
N GLU A 244 -21.56 -11.44 -27.41
CA GLU A 244 -22.79 -12.23 -27.16
C GLU A 244 -23.34 -13.17 -28.26
N LYS A 245 -22.66 -13.46 -29.37
CA LYS A 245 -23.22 -14.38 -30.38
C LYS A 245 -22.18 -15.32 -30.98
N GLU A 246 -22.36 -16.60 -30.62
CA GLU A 246 -21.78 -17.80 -31.24
C GLU A 246 -20.25 -17.83 -31.34
N ILE A 247 -19.59 -18.27 -30.27
CA ILE A 247 -18.34 -19.02 -30.44
C ILE A 247 -18.74 -20.41 -30.93
N CYS A 248 -19.00 -20.52 -32.24
CA CYS A 248 -19.01 -21.81 -32.90
C CYS A 248 -17.55 -22.29 -32.92
N ILE A 249 -17.25 -23.35 -32.19
CA ILE A 249 -16.02 -24.13 -32.45
C ILE A 249 -16.27 -24.84 -33.80
N ASP A 250 -16.25 -24.08 -34.89
CA ASP A 250 -16.39 -24.61 -36.24
C ASP A 250 -15.10 -25.32 -36.62
N THR A 251 -14.98 -26.55 -36.14
CA THR A 251 -14.41 -27.63 -36.94
C THR A 251 -15.58 -28.47 -37.44
N PRO A 252 -15.66 -28.84 -38.73
CA PRO A 252 -16.86 -29.43 -39.34
C PRO A 252 -17.26 -30.84 -38.85
N SER A 253 -16.83 -31.27 -37.66
CA SER A 253 -16.98 -32.66 -37.22
C SER A 253 -17.23 -32.84 -35.72
N ILE A 254 -17.74 -31.84 -35.00
CA ILE A 254 -17.93 -31.97 -33.53
C ILE A 254 -19.39 -31.68 -33.13
N SER A 255 -20.25 -32.71 -33.22
CA SER A 255 -21.44 -32.82 -32.38
C SER A 255 -21.12 -33.57 -31.08
N TYR A 256 -21.87 -33.30 -29.99
CA TYR A 256 -21.72 -33.82 -28.62
C TYR A 256 -21.33 -35.32 -28.48
N PRO A 257 -20.62 -35.74 -27.41
CA PRO A 257 -20.20 -34.97 -26.23
C PRO A 257 -18.69 -34.67 -26.21
N TYR A 258 -18.34 -33.40 -26.34
CA TYR A 258 -16.97 -32.88 -26.18
C TYR A 258 -16.50 -32.89 -24.70
N GLN A 259 -17.45 -32.97 -23.77
CA GLN A 259 -17.23 -32.96 -22.32
C GLN A 259 -16.35 -34.13 -21.85
N ASP A 260 -16.58 -35.34 -22.37
CA ASP A 260 -15.82 -36.54 -21.97
C ASP A 260 -14.37 -36.53 -22.47
N ARG A 261 -14.11 -35.84 -23.59
CA ARG A 261 -12.76 -35.70 -24.16
C ARG A 261 -11.94 -34.63 -23.45
N LEU A 262 -12.59 -33.59 -22.95
CA LEU A 262 -11.95 -32.48 -22.23
C LEU A 262 -11.65 -32.85 -20.77
N ASN A 263 -12.44 -33.74 -20.16
CA ASN A 263 -12.24 -34.27 -18.80
C ASN A 263 -10.91 -35.00 -18.59
N ASN A 264 -10.26 -35.48 -19.65
CA ASN A 264 -9.01 -36.24 -19.57
C ASN A 264 -7.79 -35.48 -20.11
N LYS A 265 -7.94 -34.20 -20.46
CA LYS A 265 -6.88 -33.40 -21.08
C LYS A 265 -6.52 -32.20 -20.23
N LYS A 266 -5.24 -31.83 -20.27
CA LYS A 266 -4.72 -30.62 -19.64
C LYS A 266 -4.87 -29.42 -20.58
N VAL A 267 -5.85 -28.55 -20.32
CA VAL A 267 -6.26 -27.43 -21.20
C VAL A 267 -5.77 -26.08 -20.67
N LEU A 268 -5.30 -25.20 -21.55
CA LEU A 268 -5.07 -23.77 -21.29
C LEU A 268 -6.04 -22.94 -22.13
N LEU A 269 -6.96 -22.24 -21.47
CA LEU A 269 -7.95 -21.37 -22.13
C LEU A 269 -7.74 -19.92 -21.69
N VAL A 270 -7.68 -18.98 -22.63
CA VAL A 270 -7.69 -17.54 -22.33
C VAL A 270 -8.94 -16.90 -22.93
N LEU A 271 -9.75 -16.26 -22.09
CA LEU A 271 -10.92 -15.49 -22.45
C LEU A 271 -10.62 -14.01 -22.24
N ASP A 272 -10.60 -13.21 -23.29
CA ASP A 272 -10.26 -11.80 -23.21
C ASP A 272 -11.52 -10.91 -23.29
N ASP A 273 -11.60 -9.93 -22.37
CA ASP A 273 -12.66 -8.93 -22.22
C ASP A 273 -14.06 -9.50 -21.90
N VAL A 274 -14.13 -10.44 -20.94
CA VAL A 274 -15.39 -11.02 -20.45
C VAL A 274 -16.18 -10.00 -19.63
N SER A 275 -17.43 -9.76 -20.03
CA SER A 275 -18.33 -8.77 -19.44
C SER A 275 -19.50 -9.38 -18.65
N ASP A 276 -19.78 -10.68 -18.80
CA ASP A 276 -20.89 -11.38 -18.15
C ASP A 276 -20.44 -12.75 -17.59
N PRO A 277 -20.66 -13.07 -16.30
CA PRO A 277 -20.37 -14.37 -15.71
C PRO A 277 -21.00 -15.56 -16.44
N ASP A 278 -22.18 -15.40 -17.04
CA ASP A 278 -22.89 -16.47 -17.74
C ASP A 278 -22.10 -16.97 -18.97
N GLN A 279 -21.21 -16.12 -19.53
CA GLN A 279 -20.29 -16.48 -20.61
C GLN A 279 -19.28 -17.55 -20.16
N ILE A 280 -18.89 -17.54 -18.89
CA ILE A 280 -17.95 -18.53 -18.32
C ILE A 280 -18.69 -19.85 -18.04
N ASP A 281 -19.94 -19.77 -17.57
CA ASP A 281 -20.77 -20.93 -17.28
C ASP A 281 -21.18 -21.70 -18.56
N PHE A 282 -21.49 -20.98 -19.65
CA PHE A 282 -21.83 -21.58 -20.96
C PHE A 282 -20.67 -22.41 -21.55
N MET A 283 -19.42 -22.06 -21.24
CA MET A 283 -18.23 -22.76 -21.75
C MET A 283 -17.89 -24.05 -21.01
N GLY A 284 -18.59 -24.38 -19.92
CA GLY A 284 -18.45 -25.69 -19.29
C GLY A 284 -17.10 -25.93 -18.62
N VAL A 285 -16.57 -24.92 -17.90
CA VAL A 285 -15.32 -25.00 -17.10
C VAL A 285 -15.25 -26.22 -16.16
N LYS A 286 -16.42 -26.76 -15.81
CA LYS A 286 -16.68 -27.92 -14.95
C LYS A 286 -16.22 -29.26 -15.57
N TYR A 287 -15.92 -29.27 -16.87
CA TYR A 287 -15.64 -30.47 -17.67
C TYR A 287 -14.19 -30.55 -18.19
N PHE A 288 -13.26 -29.82 -17.57
CA PHE A 288 -11.83 -29.89 -17.92
C PHE A 288 -11.06 -30.87 -17.03
N GLY A 289 -10.06 -31.52 -17.60
CA GLY A 289 -9.23 -32.49 -16.87
C GLY A 289 -8.26 -31.85 -15.88
N PRO A 290 -7.71 -32.66 -14.94
CA PRO A 290 -6.79 -32.19 -13.91
C PRO A 290 -5.59 -31.41 -14.48
N GLY A 291 -5.22 -30.32 -13.80
CA GLY A 291 -4.12 -29.44 -14.22
C GLY A 291 -4.47 -28.41 -15.30
N SER A 292 -5.73 -28.31 -15.71
CA SER A 292 -6.21 -27.29 -16.67
C SER A 292 -6.26 -25.88 -16.05
N LYS A 293 -5.92 -24.86 -16.84
CA LYS A 293 -5.89 -23.45 -16.42
C LYS A 293 -6.74 -22.59 -17.36
N ILE A 294 -7.61 -21.78 -16.78
CA ILE A 294 -8.41 -20.80 -17.51
C ILE A 294 -7.97 -19.42 -17.07
N ILE A 295 -7.62 -18.55 -18.00
CA ILE A 295 -7.29 -17.15 -17.75
C ILE A 295 -8.45 -16.32 -18.30
N VAL A 296 -9.05 -15.50 -17.46
CA VAL A 296 -10.14 -14.60 -17.87
C VAL A 296 -9.67 -13.18 -17.71
N THR A 297 -9.67 -12.37 -18.76
CA THR A 297 -9.48 -10.93 -18.61
C THR A 297 -10.86 -10.25 -18.55
N SER A 298 -11.06 -9.39 -17.56
CA SER A 298 -12.30 -8.64 -17.38
C SER A 298 -11.98 -7.19 -17.00
N ARG A 299 -12.97 -6.31 -17.07
CA ARG A 299 -12.83 -4.94 -16.56
C ARG A 299 -13.13 -4.85 -15.06
N ASP A 300 -13.55 -5.95 -14.44
CA ASP A 300 -14.08 -5.99 -13.06
C ASP A 300 -13.09 -6.62 -12.03
N ARG A 301 -12.57 -5.74 -11.14
CA ARG A 301 -11.47 -5.74 -10.12
C ARG A 301 -9.99 -5.64 -10.60
N GLN A 302 -8.91 -5.46 -9.80
CA GLN A 302 -7.58 -4.81 -10.15
C GLN A 302 -6.29 -5.54 -10.75
N VAL A 303 -5.66 -5.01 -11.82
CA VAL A 303 -4.25 -5.32 -12.23
C VAL A 303 -3.33 -4.13 -11.89
N LYS A 304 -2.12 -4.42 -11.38
CA LYS A 304 -1.13 -3.43 -10.90
C LYS A 304 -0.62 -2.55 -12.06
N LYS A 305 -0.64 -1.23 -11.87
CA LYS A 305 -0.11 -0.21 -12.82
C LYS A 305 1.41 -0.28 -12.93
N LEU A 306 1.97 0.30 -14.00
CA LEU A 306 3.42 0.47 -14.14
C LEU A 306 3.93 1.48 -13.11
N ASN A 307 5.11 1.22 -12.53
CA ASN A 307 5.78 2.17 -11.65
C ASN A 307 6.33 3.37 -12.45
N LYS A 308 6.79 4.43 -11.77
CA LYS A 308 7.25 5.67 -12.43
C LYS A 308 8.39 5.42 -13.43
N ASN A 309 9.29 4.49 -13.12
CA ASN A 309 10.44 4.15 -13.96
C ASN A 309 10.01 3.37 -15.21
N ASP A 310 9.19 2.33 -15.04
CA ASP A 310 8.66 1.53 -16.15
C ASP A 310 7.73 2.35 -17.04
N SER A 311 6.97 3.27 -16.45
CA SER A 311 6.11 4.20 -17.19
C SER A 311 6.93 5.14 -18.06
N LEU A 312 8.04 5.66 -17.52
CA LEU A 312 8.98 6.51 -18.26
C LEU A 312 9.68 5.74 -19.38
N GLN A 313 10.07 4.49 -19.12
CA GLN A 313 10.68 3.62 -20.13
C GLN A 313 9.71 3.30 -21.27
N LEU A 314 8.46 2.95 -20.94
CA LEU A 314 7.44 2.65 -21.93
C LEU A 314 7.12 3.89 -22.77
N PHE A 315 6.89 5.04 -22.14
CA PHE A 315 6.68 6.31 -22.85
C PHE A 315 7.86 6.63 -23.76
N SER A 316 9.10 6.51 -23.26
CA SER A 316 10.32 6.80 -24.02
C SER A 316 10.50 5.88 -25.23
N THR A 317 10.08 4.61 -25.09
CA THR A 317 10.13 3.63 -26.19
C THR A 317 9.22 4.07 -27.35
N PHE A 318 8.09 4.71 -27.07
CA PHE A 318 7.20 5.21 -28.11
C PHE A 318 7.56 6.64 -28.58
N ALA A 319 8.02 7.51 -27.69
CA ALA A 319 8.35 8.90 -27.98
C ALA A 319 9.73 9.11 -28.64
N PHE A 320 10.73 8.30 -28.26
CA PHE A 320 12.13 8.45 -28.68
C PHE A 320 12.72 7.19 -29.35
N LYS A 321 12.01 6.05 -29.34
CA LYS A 321 12.54 4.72 -29.73
C LYS A 321 13.74 4.28 -28.89
N LEU A 322 13.88 4.85 -27.69
CA LEU A 322 14.94 4.56 -26.72
C LEU A 322 14.30 4.20 -25.37
N LEU A 323 15.04 3.48 -24.52
CA LEU A 323 14.56 3.10 -23.19
C LEU A 323 14.48 4.28 -22.23
N ASN A 324 15.21 5.37 -22.49
CA ASN A 324 15.25 6.56 -21.63
C ASN A 324 15.00 7.82 -22.46
N PRO A 325 14.44 8.87 -21.85
CA PRO A 325 14.26 10.15 -22.52
C PRO A 325 15.63 10.81 -22.80
N VAL A 326 15.68 11.61 -23.86
CA VAL A 326 16.84 12.48 -24.11
C VAL A 326 16.87 13.57 -23.04
N ALA A 327 18.06 13.93 -22.52
CA ALA A 327 18.23 14.81 -21.35
C ALA A 327 17.39 16.11 -21.42
N ASP A 328 17.36 16.77 -22.58
CA ASP A 328 16.63 18.03 -22.77
C ASP A 328 15.10 17.90 -22.72
N PHE A 329 14.57 16.68 -22.80
CA PHE A 329 13.15 16.32 -22.77
C PHE A 329 12.75 15.55 -21.52
N GLN A 330 13.67 15.35 -20.57
CA GLN A 330 13.42 14.52 -19.38
C GLN A 330 12.30 15.10 -18.51
N ASP A 331 12.35 16.40 -18.19
CA ASP A 331 11.31 17.07 -17.41
C ASP A 331 9.95 17.07 -18.09
N LEU A 332 9.91 17.25 -19.42
CA LEU A 332 8.67 17.19 -20.20
C LEU A 332 8.11 15.76 -20.25
N SER A 333 8.99 14.76 -20.42
CA SER A 333 8.61 13.35 -20.39
C SER A 333 8.02 12.95 -19.04
N CYS A 334 8.60 13.46 -17.94
CA CYS A 334 8.04 13.29 -16.60
C CYS A 334 6.63 13.89 -16.49
N LYS A 335 6.37 15.08 -17.06
CA LYS A 335 5.01 15.68 -17.06
C LYS A 335 3.99 14.82 -17.83
N PHE A 336 4.35 14.24 -18.97
CA PHE A 336 3.46 13.33 -19.71
C PHE A 336 3.25 11.98 -18.99
N VAL A 337 4.29 11.45 -18.34
CA VAL A 337 4.20 10.24 -17.52
C VAL A 337 3.33 10.47 -16.28
N GLU A 338 3.49 11.64 -15.64
CA GLU A 338 2.64 12.10 -14.55
C GLU A 338 1.20 12.34 -15.00
N TYR A 339 0.96 12.79 -16.23
CA TYR A 339 -0.40 12.84 -16.78
C TYR A 339 -1.00 11.45 -17.01
N ALA A 340 -0.19 10.49 -17.50
CA ALA A 340 -0.65 9.14 -17.82
C ALA A 340 -0.78 8.20 -16.60
N GLN A 341 -0.19 8.55 -15.45
CA GLN A 341 -0.30 7.86 -14.14
C GLN A 341 -0.17 6.33 -14.21
N GLY A 342 0.80 5.84 -15.00
CA GLY A 342 1.09 4.41 -15.10
C GLY A 342 0.15 3.59 -15.99
N SER A 343 -0.71 4.23 -16.79
CA SER A 343 -1.52 3.57 -17.84
C SER A 343 -0.67 3.25 -19.08
N PRO A 344 -0.39 1.98 -19.40
CA PRO A 344 0.44 1.61 -20.54
C PRO A 344 -0.09 2.13 -21.88
N LEU A 345 -1.42 2.13 -22.05
CA LEU A 345 -2.07 2.61 -23.25
C LEU A 345 -1.96 4.13 -23.41
N ALA A 346 -2.20 4.89 -22.33
CA ALA A 346 -2.04 6.35 -22.36
C ALA A 346 -0.60 6.74 -22.67
N LEU A 347 0.39 6.07 -22.04
CA LEU A 347 1.82 6.27 -22.30
C LEU A 347 2.18 5.97 -23.76
N LYS A 348 1.65 4.88 -24.33
CA LYS A 348 1.86 4.50 -25.74
C LYS A 348 1.27 5.53 -26.71
N VAL A 349 0.04 5.99 -26.47
CA VAL A 349 -0.64 6.97 -27.34
C VAL A 349 0.07 8.33 -27.28
N LEU A 350 0.33 8.83 -26.07
CA LEU A 350 1.02 10.11 -25.87
C LEU A 350 2.43 10.08 -26.47
N GLY A 351 3.21 9.03 -26.19
CA GLY A 351 4.56 8.89 -26.75
C GLY A 351 4.54 8.82 -28.28
N SER A 352 3.63 8.03 -28.86
CA SER A 352 3.52 7.91 -30.32
C SER A 352 3.08 9.21 -31.01
N ASN A 353 2.23 10.02 -30.36
CA ASN A 353 1.79 11.33 -30.89
C ASN A 353 2.87 12.41 -30.83
N LEU A 354 3.89 12.22 -29.99
CA LEU A 354 5.00 13.15 -29.79
C LEU A 354 6.27 12.76 -30.56
N TYR A 355 6.29 11.54 -31.10
CA TYR A 355 7.37 11.04 -31.95
C TYR A 355 7.60 12.01 -33.11
N THR A 356 8.84 12.48 -33.29
CA THR A 356 9.31 13.48 -34.28
C THR A 356 8.94 14.96 -34.04
N LYS A 357 8.22 15.31 -32.96
CA LYS A 357 7.87 16.71 -32.64
C LYS A 357 9.01 17.46 -31.94
N SER A 358 9.04 18.78 -32.10
CA SER A 358 10.00 19.68 -31.44
C SER A 358 9.66 19.97 -29.97
N LYS A 359 10.64 20.46 -29.19
CA LYS A 359 10.45 20.80 -27.77
C LYS A 359 9.33 21.83 -27.52
N LYS A 360 9.20 22.85 -28.37
CA LYS A 360 8.13 23.85 -28.28
C LYS A 360 6.74 23.24 -28.51
N GLU A 361 6.64 22.27 -29.41
CA GLU A 361 5.38 21.55 -29.66
C GLU A 361 5.04 20.62 -28.49
N TRP A 362 6.03 20.02 -27.83
CA TRP A 362 5.80 19.26 -26.59
C TRP A 362 5.25 20.15 -25.46
N GLU A 363 5.84 21.33 -25.25
CA GLU A 363 5.36 22.30 -24.26
C GLU A 363 3.91 22.73 -24.55
N SER A 364 3.59 23.02 -25.81
CA SER A 364 2.24 23.37 -26.24
C SER A 364 1.23 22.21 -26.06
N GLU A 365 1.64 20.96 -26.29
CA GLU A 365 0.77 19.79 -26.08
C GLU A 365 0.52 19.52 -24.59
N VAL A 366 1.51 19.77 -23.70
CA VAL A 366 1.29 19.72 -22.24
C VAL A 366 0.23 20.75 -21.83
N ASP A 367 0.30 21.97 -22.33
CA ASP A 367 -0.68 23.02 -22.01
C ASP A 367 -2.07 22.72 -22.59
N LYS A 368 -2.13 22.08 -23.76
CA LYS A 368 -3.38 21.58 -24.34
C LYS A 368 -3.98 20.44 -23.52
N LEU A 369 -3.19 19.49 -23.02
CA LEU A 369 -3.67 18.39 -22.16
C LEU A 369 -4.19 18.86 -20.80
N LYS A 370 -3.69 20.00 -20.28
CA LYS A 370 -4.29 20.66 -19.10
C LYS A 370 -5.71 21.19 -19.38
N GLN A 371 -6.09 21.37 -20.65
CA GLN A 371 -7.38 21.94 -21.04
C GLN A 371 -8.30 20.96 -21.76
N TYR A 372 -7.79 19.94 -22.45
CA TYR A 372 -8.56 19.01 -23.28
C TYR A 372 -7.98 17.60 -23.23
N VAL A 373 -8.84 16.60 -23.05
CA VAL A 373 -8.44 15.18 -23.06
C VAL A 373 -8.23 14.68 -24.48
N GLU A 374 -7.15 13.93 -24.72
CA GLU A 374 -6.81 13.38 -26.04
C GLU A 374 -7.90 12.40 -26.57
N PRO A 375 -8.43 12.56 -27.79
CA PRO A 375 -9.62 11.85 -28.28
C PRO A 375 -9.51 10.31 -28.27
N LYS A 376 -8.34 9.74 -28.62
CA LYS A 376 -8.14 8.29 -28.65
C LYS A 376 -8.16 7.66 -27.25
N ILE A 377 -7.66 8.36 -26.23
CA ILE A 377 -7.70 7.92 -24.83
C ILE A 377 -9.12 8.10 -24.28
N SER A 378 -9.75 9.23 -24.61
CA SER A 378 -11.14 9.52 -24.27
C SER A 378 -12.10 8.45 -24.81
N GLN A 379 -11.93 7.98 -26.05
CA GLN A 379 -12.83 6.99 -26.67
C GLN A 379 -12.74 5.61 -26.00
N ILE A 380 -11.54 5.16 -25.64
CA ILE A 380 -11.33 3.84 -25.02
C ILE A 380 -11.86 3.84 -23.57
N LEU A 381 -11.63 4.91 -22.83
CA LEU A 381 -12.15 5.03 -21.47
C LEU A 381 -13.67 5.36 -21.47
N LYS A 382 -14.20 6.11 -22.45
CA LYS A 382 -15.65 6.29 -22.66
C LYS A 382 -16.36 4.97 -22.93
N SER A 383 -15.73 4.03 -23.64
CA SER A 383 -16.29 2.68 -23.81
C SER A 383 -16.49 1.93 -22.48
N SER A 384 -15.73 2.28 -21.43
CA SER A 384 -15.93 1.71 -20.09
C SER A 384 -17.12 2.34 -19.34
N LEU A 385 -17.64 3.48 -19.83
CA LEU A 385 -18.84 4.15 -19.32
C LEU A 385 -20.10 3.76 -20.10
N ASP A 386 -19.98 3.23 -21.31
CA ASP A 386 -21.13 2.93 -22.19
C ASP A 386 -22.05 1.86 -21.58
N GLY A 387 -21.49 0.85 -20.91
CA GLY A 387 -22.22 -0.21 -20.20
C GLY A 387 -22.82 0.18 -18.84
N LEU A 388 -22.74 1.46 -18.43
CA LEU A 388 -23.38 1.95 -17.21
C LEU A 388 -24.82 2.40 -17.45
N GLY A 389 -25.69 2.12 -16.48
CA GLY A 389 -27.04 2.70 -16.42
C GLY A 389 -26.99 4.23 -16.21
N GLU A 390 -28.13 4.89 -16.42
CA GLU A 390 -28.24 6.35 -16.27
C GLU A 390 -27.97 6.82 -14.83
N LEU A 391 -28.35 5.99 -13.85
CA LEU A 391 -28.08 6.22 -12.43
C LEU A 391 -26.57 6.24 -12.15
N GLU A 392 -25.84 5.18 -12.53
CA GLU A 392 -24.40 5.07 -12.31
C GLU A 392 -23.64 6.16 -13.06
N LYS A 393 -24.06 6.51 -14.29
CA LYS A 393 -23.47 7.62 -15.06
C LYS A 393 -23.57 8.94 -14.29
N ASN A 394 -24.74 9.23 -13.72
CA ASN A 394 -24.92 10.47 -12.95
C ASN A 394 -24.10 10.48 -11.65
N ILE A 395 -24.03 9.35 -10.93
CA ILE A 395 -23.19 9.20 -9.75
C ILE A 395 -21.70 9.40 -10.11
N PHE A 396 -21.24 8.76 -11.19
CA PHE A 396 -19.87 8.91 -11.69
C PHE A 396 -19.53 10.37 -11.96
N LEU A 397 -20.42 11.12 -12.63
CA LEU A 397 -20.22 12.54 -12.91
C LEU A 397 -20.22 13.41 -11.65
N ASP A 398 -21.10 13.14 -10.67
CA ASP A 398 -21.10 13.84 -9.38
C ASP A 398 -19.79 13.61 -8.61
N VAL A 399 -19.28 12.38 -8.60
CA VAL A 399 -18.00 12.06 -7.96
C VAL A 399 -16.83 12.74 -8.69
N ALA A 400 -16.77 12.64 -10.01
CA ALA A 400 -15.72 13.26 -10.83
C ALA A 400 -15.66 14.79 -10.65
N CYS A 401 -16.82 15.45 -10.57
CA CYS A 401 -16.87 16.92 -10.48
C CYS A 401 -16.69 17.43 -9.04
N PHE A 402 -17.25 16.73 -8.04
CA PHE A 402 -17.39 17.29 -6.69
C PHE A 402 -16.69 16.46 -5.60
N PHE A 403 -16.87 15.14 -5.60
CA PHE A 403 -16.66 14.30 -4.41
C PHE A 403 -15.38 13.45 -4.40
N LYS A 404 -14.51 13.55 -5.39
CA LYS A 404 -13.17 12.93 -5.32
C LYS A 404 -12.44 13.39 -4.05
N GLY A 405 -11.95 12.43 -3.26
CA GLY A 405 -11.23 12.65 -2.01
C GLY A 405 -12.12 12.83 -0.77
N GLU A 406 -13.44 12.93 -0.90
CA GLU A 406 -14.35 13.03 0.25
C GLU A 406 -14.62 11.65 0.87
N LYS A 407 -15.06 11.62 2.13
CA LYS A 407 -15.36 10.36 2.84
C LYS A 407 -16.54 9.63 2.19
N MET A 408 -16.38 8.34 1.97
CA MET A 408 -17.34 7.51 1.24
C MET A 408 -18.71 7.46 1.92
N ASP A 409 -18.76 7.35 3.24
CA ASP A 409 -20.00 7.33 4.02
C ASP A 409 -20.79 8.65 3.89
N ILE A 410 -20.10 9.78 3.87
CA ILE A 410 -20.72 11.11 3.67
C ILE A 410 -21.25 11.22 2.25
N VAL A 411 -20.49 10.79 1.25
CA VAL A 411 -20.91 10.84 -0.17
C VAL A 411 -22.12 9.92 -0.41
N GLU A 412 -22.13 8.72 0.16
CA GLU A 412 -23.29 7.82 0.13
C GLU A 412 -24.53 8.48 0.71
N LYS A 413 -24.42 9.16 1.86
CA LYS A 413 -25.54 9.91 2.47
C LYS A 413 -26.00 11.06 1.58
N ILE A 414 -25.08 11.81 0.97
CA ILE A 414 -25.39 12.92 0.06
C ILE A 414 -26.15 12.43 -1.19
N LEU A 415 -25.65 11.35 -1.80
CA LEU A 415 -26.20 10.82 -3.04
C LEU A 415 -27.48 10.02 -2.82
N SER A 416 -27.59 9.21 -1.76
CA SER A 416 -28.78 8.38 -1.47
C SER A 416 -30.05 9.20 -1.23
N ASN A 417 -29.91 10.42 -0.71
CA ASN A 417 -31.04 11.34 -0.54
C ASN A 417 -31.59 11.92 -1.85
N TYR A 418 -30.90 11.69 -2.97
CA TYR A 418 -31.31 12.17 -4.30
C TYR A 418 -31.48 11.04 -5.31
N TYR A 419 -30.51 10.13 -5.38
CA TYR A 419 -30.48 8.97 -6.25
C TYR A 419 -30.99 7.75 -5.49
N MET A 420 -32.18 7.27 -5.85
CA MET A 420 -32.67 5.97 -5.38
C MET A 420 -31.70 4.88 -5.83
N GLY A 421 -31.17 4.10 -4.88
CA GLY A 421 -30.15 3.08 -5.16
C GLY A 421 -28.71 3.60 -5.25
N ALA A 422 -28.41 4.82 -4.76
CA ALA A 422 -27.05 5.39 -4.81
C ALA A 422 -25.96 4.46 -4.24
N ILE A 423 -26.23 3.78 -3.13
CA ILE A 423 -25.27 2.86 -2.49
C ILE A 423 -24.91 1.71 -3.46
N CYS A 424 -25.93 1.10 -4.09
CA CYS A 424 -25.72 0.08 -5.11
C CYS A 424 -24.99 0.64 -6.33
N GLY A 425 -25.35 1.84 -6.79
CA GLY A 425 -24.69 2.50 -7.91
C GLY A 425 -23.21 2.81 -7.66
N ILE A 426 -22.85 3.29 -6.46
CA ILE A 426 -21.46 3.50 -6.06
C ILE A 426 -20.71 2.17 -6.00
N ARG A 427 -21.31 1.13 -5.40
CA ARG A 427 -20.71 -0.21 -5.35
C ARG A 427 -20.47 -0.78 -6.75
N ASN A 428 -21.43 -0.66 -7.66
CA ASN A 428 -21.28 -1.06 -9.06
C ASN A 428 -20.11 -0.34 -9.74
N LEU A 429 -19.93 0.96 -9.48
CA LEU A 429 -18.79 1.73 -10.01
C LEU A 429 -17.44 1.28 -9.43
N VAL A 430 -17.41 0.87 -8.14
CA VAL A 430 -16.22 0.30 -7.50
C VAL A 430 -15.90 -1.08 -8.09
N ASP A 431 -16.90 -1.94 -8.26
CA ASP A 431 -16.74 -3.28 -8.86
C ASP A 431 -16.21 -3.17 -10.30
N LYS A 432 -16.68 -2.16 -11.05
CA LYS A 432 -16.22 -1.81 -12.40
C LYS A 432 -14.89 -1.04 -12.46
N CYS A 433 -14.19 -0.89 -11.33
CA CYS A 433 -12.90 -0.17 -11.23
C CYS A 433 -12.93 1.28 -11.71
N LEU A 434 -14.11 1.92 -11.71
CA LEU A 434 -14.26 3.33 -12.06
C LEU A 434 -14.10 4.23 -10.84
N LEU A 435 -14.40 3.69 -9.66
CA LEU A 435 -14.12 4.27 -8.35
C LEU A 435 -13.25 3.30 -7.54
N ASP A 436 -12.53 3.85 -6.58
CA ASP A 436 -11.79 3.08 -5.58
C ASP A 436 -11.92 3.75 -4.21
N SER A 437 -11.40 3.11 -3.18
CA SER A 437 -11.34 3.63 -1.81
C SER A 437 -9.88 3.82 -1.39
N ILE A 438 -9.49 5.06 -1.09
CA ILE A 438 -8.21 5.35 -0.43
C ILE A 438 -8.35 5.04 1.06
N ASP A 439 -7.41 4.25 1.59
CA ASP A 439 -7.29 3.85 2.98
C ASP A 439 -8.55 3.17 3.56
N GLY A 440 -9.46 2.68 2.71
CA GLY A 440 -10.73 2.07 3.11
C GLY A 440 -11.85 3.07 3.44
N TYR A 441 -11.62 4.39 3.39
CA TYR A 441 -12.58 5.40 3.87
C TYR A 441 -12.89 6.54 2.89
N HIS A 442 -11.99 6.90 1.99
CA HIS A 442 -12.16 8.07 1.09
C HIS A 442 -12.41 7.63 -0.35
N ILE A 443 -13.36 8.27 -1.03
CA ILE A 443 -13.62 7.97 -2.44
C ILE A 443 -12.44 8.46 -3.28
N SER A 444 -11.90 7.53 -4.05
CA SER A 444 -10.87 7.77 -5.03
C SER A 444 -11.42 7.55 -6.43
N MET A 445 -10.96 8.37 -7.36
CA MET A 445 -11.20 8.19 -8.78
C MET A 445 -9.88 8.44 -9.48
N HIS A 446 -9.57 7.61 -10.46
CA HIS A 446 -8.38 7.82 -11.28
C HIS A 446 -8.47 9.20 -11.98
N ASP A 447 -7.39 9.98 -11.97
CA ASP A 447 -7.37 11.34 -12.56
C ASP A 447 -7.87 11.38 -14.01
N MET A 448 -7.44 10.44 -14.86
CA MET A 448 -8.00 10.31 -16.21
C MET A 448 -9.52 10.07 -16.27
N LEU A 449 -10.10 9.29 -15.34
CA LEU A 449 -11.55 9.09 -15.26
C LEU A 449 -12.26 10.37 -14.79
N GLU A 450 -11.66 11.08 -13.84
CA GLU A 450 -12.12 12.39 -13.38
C GLU A 450 -12.17 13.38 -14.54
N GLU A 451 -11.09 13.48 -15.31
CA GLU A 451 -10.98 14.36 -16.47
C GLU A 451 -11.96 13.99 -17.60
N ILE A 452 -12.24 12.71 -17.79
CA ILE A 452 -13.29 12.27 -18.72
C ILE A 452 -14.68 12.64 -18.23
N GLY A 453 -14.97 12.46 -16.93
CA GLY A 453 -16.23 12.89 -16.34
C GLY A 453 -16.46 14.39 -16.55
N LYS A 454 -15.42 15.19 -16.30
CA LYS A 454 -15.41 16.65 -16.56
C LYS A 454 -15.59 16.97 -18.06
N ASP A 455 -14.86 16.30 -18.96
CA ASP A 455 -14.99 16.49 -20.42
C ASP A 455 -16.41 16.18 -20.92
N ILE A 456 -17.04 15.10 -20.44
CA ILE A 456 -18.42 14.73 -20.79
C ILE A 456 -19.40 15.85 -20.47
N VAL A 457 -19.28 16.47 -19.28
CA VAL A 457 -20.15 17.58 -18.90
C VAL A 457 -19.82 18.83 -19.72
N ARG A 458 -18.54 19.15 -19.92
CA ARG A 458 -18.10 20.32 -20.68
C ARG A 458 -18.54 20.28 -22.13
N GLN A 459 -18.51 19.11 -22.77
CA GLN A 459 -18.96 18.95 -24.16
C GLN A 459 -20.43 19.29 -24.36
N LYS A 460 -21.27 19.10 -23.33
CA LYS A 460 -22.70 19.44 -23.38
C LYS A 460 -22.98 20.95 -23.25
N CYS A 461 -22.00 21.75 -22.83
CA CYS A 461 -22.22 23.17 -22.48
C CYS A 461 -21.23 24.15 -23.12
N LYS A 462 -20.50 23.74 -24.17
CA LYS A 462 -19.38 24.51 -24.77
C LYS A 462 -19.69 25.98 -25.08
N GLU A 463 -20.95 26.31 -25.40
CA GLU A 463 -21.36 27.65 -25.82
C GLU A 463 -21.95 28.51 -24.68
N ASN A 464 -22.44 27.89 -23.60
CA ASN A 464 -23.10 28.61 -22.52
C ASN A 464 -22.90 27.90 -21.16
N PRO A 465 -21.96 28.40 -20.33
CA PRO A 465 -21.73 27.88 -18.97
C PRO A 465 -22.99 27.85 -18.09
N GLY A 466 -23.90 28.81 -18.24
CA GLY A 466 -25.12 28.89 -17.43
C GLY A 466 -26.09 27.72 -17.63
N LYS A 467 -25.98 26.98 -18.74
CA LYS A 467 -26.80 25.77 -19.01
C LYS A 467 -26.16 24.48 -18.48
N CYS A 468 -25.01 24.57 -17.83
CA CYS A 468 -24.25 23.40 -17.44
C CYS A 468 -24.69 22.83 -16.10
N SER A 469 -24.91 21.51 -16.03
CA SER A 469 -25.40 20.90 -14.79
C SER A 469 -24.36 20.88 -13.68
N ARG A 470 -23.08 20.81 -14.03
CA ARG A 470 -21.97 20.83 -13.07
C ARG A 470 -20.99 21.90 -13.53
N LEU A 471 -20.65 22.80 -12.64
CA LEU A 471 -19.67 23.86 -12.88
C LEU A 471 -18.49 23.67 -11.94
N TRP A 472 -17.28 23.57 -12.50
CA TRP A 472 -16.05 23.44 -11.71
C TRP A 472 -14.89 24.28 -12.27
N PHE A 473 -14.98 24.75 -13.53
CA PHE A 473 -13.92 25.53 -14.14
C PHE A 473 -13.99 26.99 -13.65
N PRO A 474 -12.94 27.54 -13.00
CA PRO A 474 -13.05 28.80 -12.28
C PRO A 474 -13.50 30.00 -13.13
N LYS A 475 -13.08 30.07 -14.41
CA LYS A 475 -13.51 31.14 -15.32
C LYS A 475 -15.00 31.07 -15.64
N ASP A 476 -15.52 29.86 -15.85
CA ASP A 476 -16.93 29.63 -16.14
C ASP A 476 -17.77 29.94 -14.90
N VAL A 477 -17.28 29.55 -13.72
CA VAL A 477 -17.93 29.87 -12.44
C VAL A 477 -17.94 31.38 -12.17
N ASP A 478 -16.81 32.08 -12.34
CA ASP A 478 -16.75 33.55 -12.20
C ASP A 478 -17.74 34.23 -13.14
N GLN A 479 -17.78 33.83 -14.41
CA GLN A 479 -18.71 34.38 -15.39
C GLN A 479 -20.17 34.16 -14.97
N VAL A 480 -20.52 32.94 -14.56
CA VAL A 480 -21.91 32.61 -14.18
C VAL A 480 -22.35 33.38 -12.94
N LEU A 481 -21.49 33.45 -11.91
CA LEU A 481 -21.81 34.12 -10.64
C LEU A 481 -21.79 35.64 -10.76
N ARG A 482 -20.77 36.22 -11.42
CA ARG A 482 -20.60 37.69 -11.54
C ARG A 482 -21.68 38.34 -12.39
N TYR A 483 -22.15 37.65 -13.45
CA TYR A 483 -23.18 38.18 -14.36
C TYR A 483 -24.57 37.58 -14.13
N ASN A 484 -24.77 36.84 -13.03
CA ASN A 484 -26.03 36.19 -12.68
C ASN A 484 -26.65 35.37 -13.83
N GLN A 485 -25.81 34.60 -14.55
CA GLN A 485 -26.22 33.77 -15.68
C GLN A 485 -26.67 32.37 -15.25
N GLY A 486 -26.87 32.17 -13.95
CA GLY A 486 -27.34 30.90 -13.38
C GLY A 486 -28.72 30.51 -13.88
N THR A 487 -28.89 29.23 -14.23
CA THR A 487 -30.19 28.70 -14.65
C THR A 487 -30.59 27.47 -13.87
N VAL A 488 -31.82 27.01 -14.08
CA VAL A 488 -32.38 25.79 -13.48
C VAL A 488 -31.60 24.51 -13.83
N SER A 489 -30.74 24.57 -14.85
CA SER A 489 -29.90 23.44 -15.26
C SER A 489 -28.76 23.18 -14.29
N ILE A 490 -28.28 24.18 -13.54
CA ILE A 490 -27.13 24.05 -12.63
C ILE A 490 -27.54 23.28 -11.38
N GLU A 491 -26.84 22.18 -11.13
CA GLU A 491 -27.04 21.30 -9.98
C GLU A 491 -25.88 21.33 -8.98
N GLY A 492 -24.69 21.77 -9.39
CA GLY A 492 -23.54 21.90 -8.50
C GLY A 492 -22.50 22.90 -9.00
N ILE A 493 -21.86 23.59 -8.07
CA ILE A 493 -20.80 24.56 -8.32
C ILE A 493 -19.61 24.25 -7.41
N LYS A 494 -18.43 24.07 -8.00
CA LYS A 494 -17.15 23.92 -7.33
C LYS A 494 -16.20 25.01 -7.78
N LEU A 495 -15.53 25.64 -6.83
CA LEU A 495 -14.62 26.72 -7.08
C LEU A 495 -13.44 26.65 -6.13
N ASP A 496 -12.27 26.51 -6.72
CA ASP A 496 -11.02 26.80 -6.04
C ASP A 496 -10.86 28.33 -5.95
N MET A 497 -11.02 28.87 -4.74
CA MET A 497 -11.03 30.30 -4.47
C MET A 497 -9.66 30.94 -4.70
N SER A 498 -8.58 30.17 -4.71
CA SER A 498 -7.24 30.68 -5.02
C SER A 498 -7.07 31.11 -6.47
N GLN A 499 -7.89 30.56 -7.38
CA GLN A 499 -7.77 30.77 -8.82
C GLN A 499 -8.53 31.99 -9.33
N ILE A 500 -9.17 32.76 -8.45
CA ILE A 500 -9.90 33.98 -8.80
C ILE A 500 -9.44 35.15 -7.92
N ASP A 501 -9.14 36.29 -8.57
CA ASP A 501 -8.70 37.50 -7.88
C ASP A 501 -9.79 38.16 -7.02
N LYS A 502 -10.99 38.38 -7.57
CA LYS A 502 -12.10 39.10 -6.90
C LYS A 502 -13.46 38.57 -7.37
N LEU A 503 -14.14 37.82 -6.52
CA LEU A 503 -15.52 37.38 -6.79
C LEU A 503 -16.51 38.39 -6.18
N GLN A 504 -17.42 38.93 -7.00
CA GLN A 504 -18.52 39.79 -6.55
C GLN A 504 -19.83 39.04 -6.72
N LEU A 505 -20.60 38.94 -5.64
CA LEU A 505 -21.89 38.23 -5.61
C LEU A 505 -23.03 39.22 -5.42
N CYS A 506 -24.10 39.06 -6.19
CA CYS A 506 -25.37 39.74 -5.94
C CYS A 506 -26.22 38.91 -4.93
N PRO A 507 -27.14 39.55 -4.17
CA PRO A 507 -27.98 38.83 -3.20
C PRO A 507 -28.83 37.71 -3.82
N SER A 508 -29.23 37.90 -5.08
CA SER A 508 -30.09 37.01 -5.85
C SER A 508 -29.34 35.99 -6.72
N VAL A 509 -28.02 35.84 -6.53
CA VAL A 509 -27.15 35.04 -7.44
C VAL A 509 -27.59 33.57 -7.58
N PHE A 510 -28.21 32.98 -6.55
CA PHE A 510 -28.69 31.60 -6.59
C PHE A 510 -30.21 31.47 -6.80
N GLU A 511 -30.95 32.57 -6.90
CA GLU A 511 -32.43 32.53 -6.98
C GLU A 511 -32.92 31.78 -8.22
N ASN A 512 -32.21 31.87 -9.34
CA ASN A 512 -32.57 31.18 -10.59
C ASN A 512 -32.05 29.72 -10.68
N MET A 513 -31.30 29.25 -9.68
CA MET A 513 -30.66 27.92 -9.67
C MET A 513 -31.42 26.95 -8.77
N PHE A 514 -32.71 26.72 -9.03
CA PHE A 514 -33.59 25.93 -8.15
C PHE A 514 -33.15 24.46 -7.94
N ASN A 515 -32.34 23.91 -8.86
CA ASN A 515 -31.83 22.55 -8.78
C ASN A 515 -30.43 22.45 -8.15
N LEU A 516 -29.87 23.55 -7.65
CA LEU A 516 -28.54 23.56 -7.04
C LEU A 516 -28.53 22.75 -5.73
N ARG A 517 -27.72 21.69 -5.74
CA ARG A 517 -27.53 20.72 -4.65
C ARG A 517 -26.20 20.93 -3.94
N TYR A 518 -25.17 21.40 -4.64
CA TYR A 518 -23.79 21.46 -4.14
C TYR A 518 -23.18 22.84 -4.37
N ILE A 519 -22.67 23.46 -3.31
CA ILE A 519 -21.80 24.63 -3.38
C ILE A 519 -20.49 24.25 -2.69
N TYR A 520 -19.38 24.37 -3.42
CA TYR A 520 -18.06 23.95 -2.97
C TYR A 520 -17.04 25.05 -3.27
N PHE A 521 -16.97 26.08 -2.43
CA PHE A 521 -16.00 27.17 -2.50
C PHE A 521 -14.95 26.92 -1.44
N TYR A 522 -13.73 26.58 -1.85
CA TYR A 522 -12.70 26.09 -0.94
C TYR A 522 -11.34 26.72 -1.24
N LYS A 523 -10.47 26.70 -0.24
CA LYS A 523 -9.05 26.99 -0.38
C LYS A 523 -8.24 25.68 -0.28
N PRO A 524 -7.31 25.39 -1.21
CA PRO A 524 -6.41 24.24 -1.10
C PRO A 524 -5.46 24.38 0.09
N GLU A 525 -5.16 23.27 0.77
CA GLU A 525 -4.30 23.25 1.98
C GLU A 525 -2.81 23.59 1.71
N ILE A 526 -2.39 23.65 0.44
CA ILE A 526 -0.98 23.77 0.02
C ILE A 526 -0.52 25.24 -0.12
N GLU A 527 -1.44 26.22 0.01
CA GLU A 527 -1.09 27.63 -0.17
C GLU A 527 -0.59 28.32 1.11
N LYS A 528 0.44 29.18 0.96
CA LYS A 528 1.12 29.91 2.04
C LYS A 528 0.16 30.70 2.94
N GLU A 529 0.58 30.90 4.20
CA GLU A 529 -0.10 31.62 5.28
C GLU A 529 -0.54 33.06 4.91
N ASP A 530 0.03 33.66 3.85
CA ASP A 530 -0.22 35.05 3.44
C ASP A 530 -1.40 35.27 2.46
N TRP A 531 -2.17 34.23 2.09
CA TRP A 531 -3.33 34.43 1.21
C TRP A 531 -4.49 35.09 1.97
N ASN A 532 -4.70 36.38 1.71
CA ASN A 532 -5.88 37.12 2.15
C ASN A 532 -6.98 37.00 1.08
N PRO A 533 -8.18 36.49 1.44
CA PRO A 533 -9.31 36.43 0.51
C PRO A 533 -9.71 37.84 0.10
N LYS A 534 -9.60 38.16 -1.19
CA LYS A 534 -10.08 39.43 -1.77
C LYS A 534 -11.54 39.32 -2.22
N LEU A 535 -12.37 38.60 -1.44
CA LEU A 535 -13.82 38.64 -1.57
C LEU A 535 -14.31 40.01 -1.08
N LEU A 536 -14.73 40.86 -2.02
CA LEU A 536 -15.35 42.14 -1.72
C LEU A 536 -16.84 41.90 -1.51
N ALA A 537 -17.26 41.65 -0.27
CA ALA A 537 -18.67 41.71 0.16
C ALA A 537 -19.18 43.15 0.20
N ASN A 538 -18.77 43.99 -0.75
CA ASN A 538 -18.84 45.45 -0.59
C ASN A 538 -20.27 46.02 -0.62
N GLN A 539 -21.34 45.23 -0.81
CA GLN A 539 -22.70 45.76 -0.90
C GLN A 539 -23.83 44.80 -0.43
N VAL A 540 -23.52 43.63 0.15
CA VAL A 540 -24.54 42.60 0.43
C VAL A 540 -24.31 41.91 1.77
N ASP A 541 -25.29 42.02 2.68
CA ASP A 541 -25.24 41.42 4.03
C ASP A 541 -25.69 39.94 4.06
N SER A 542 -26.33 39.43 2.99
CA SER A 542 -26.80 38.05 2.88
C SER A 542 -27.09 37.59 1.44
N VAL A 543 -27.10 36.28 1.22
CA VAL A 543 -27.52 35.65 -0.04
C VAL A 543 -28.58 34.58 0.25
N SER A 544 -29.61 34.51 -0.59
CA SER A 544 -30.64 33.47 -0.50
C SER A 544 -30.08 32.15 -1.03
N LEU A 545 -30.13 31.08 -0.22
CA LEU A 545 -29.61 29.77 -0.60
C LEU A 545 -30.74 28.87 -1.13
N PRO A 546 -30.47 28.03 -2.14
CA PRO A 546 -31.49 27.22 -2.79
C PRO A 546 -32.02 26.09 -1.89
N ASN A 547 -33.31 25.79 -2.03
CA ASN A 547 -34.01 24.82 -1.16
C ASN A 547 -33.57 23.36 -1.32
N LYS A 548 -32.95 23.01 -2.46
CA LYS A 548 -32.45 21.65 -2.75
C LYS A 548 -30.99 21.44 -2.32
N LEU A 549 -30.39 22.42 -1.65
CA LEU A 549 -29.00 22.36 -1.22
C LEU A 549 -28.77 21.21 -0.22
N ARG A 550 -27.75 20.40 -0.49
CA ARG A 550 -27.35 19.22 0.30
C ARG A 550 -25.95 19.35 0.87
N TYR A 551 -25.09 20.06 0.17
CA TYR A 551 -23.70 20.27 0.55
C TYR A 551 -23.34 21.74 0.39
N LEU A 552 -22.95 22.38 1.49
CA LEU A 552 -22.44 23.74 1.51
C LEU A 552 -21.02 23.72 2.07
N CYS A 553 -20.03 23.91 1.21
CA CYS A 553 -18.67 24.26 1.59
C CYS A 553 -18.38 25.65 1.07
N TRP A 554 -18.03 26.56 1.98
CA TRP A 554 -17.72 27.94 1.67
C TRP A 554 -16.68 28.46 2.65
N ASP A 555 -15.41 28.17 2.36
CA ASP A 555 -14.28 28.70 3.11
C ASP A 555 -14.24 30.23 2.95
N TYR A 556 -13.88 30.94 4.01
CA TYR A 556 -13.91 32.41 4.10
C TYR A 556 -15.30 33.01 3.84
N PHE A 557 -16.34 32.34 4.32
CA PHE A 557 -17.72 32.79 4.18
C PHE A 557 -17.87 34.26 4.64
N PRO A 558 -18.33 35.16 3.75
CA PRO A 558 -18.19 36.59 3.96
C PRO A 558 -19.31 37.23 4.79
N PHE A 559 -20.42 36.53 5.01
CA PHE A 559 -21.61 37.10 5.64
C PHE A 559 -21.60 36.92 7.16
N LYS A 560 -22.30 37.83 7.87
CA LYS A 560 -22.34 37.83 9.35
C LYS A 560 -23.12 36.66 9.95
N SER A 561 -24.02 36.05 9.17
CA SER A 561 -24.80 34.88 9.55
C SER A 561 -25.36 34.17 8.31
N LEU A 562 -25.74 32.90 8.46
CA LEU A 562 -26.43 32.13 7.42
C LEU A 562 -27.94 32.43 7.52
N SER A 563 -28.47 33.25 6.63
CA SER A 563 -29.91 33.58 6.57
C SER A 563 -30.59 32.92 5.37
N SER A 564 -31.88 32.60 5.50
CA SER A 564 -32.76 32.28 4.36
C SER A 564 -32.36 31.03 3.57
N PHE A 565 -32.31 29.87 4.22
CA PHE A 565 -32.11 28.57 3.55
C PHE A 565 -33.01 27.48 4.12
N ASN A 566 -33.38 26.50 3.30
CA ASN A 566 -34.09 25.31 3.76
C ASN A 566 -33.09 24.26 4.26
N SER A 567 -33.04 24.05 5.56
CA SER A 567 -32.10 23.11 6.19
C SER A 567 -32.47 21.64 6.01
N LYS A 568 -33.71 21.32 5.60
CA LYS A 568 -34.24 19.95 5.56
C LYS A 568 -33.40 19.00 4.70
N ASN A 569 -32.83 19.50 3.61
CA ASN A 569 -32.04 18.69 2.67
C ASN A 569 -30.53 18.74 2.94
N LEU A 570 -30.08 19.61 3.85
CA LEU A 570 -28.67 19.89 4.10
C LEU A 570 -28.05 18.75 4.92
N ILE A 571 -26.95 18.19 4.41
CA ILE A 571 -26.24 17.06 5.02
C ILE A 571 -24.88 17.50 5.55
N VAL A 572 -24.20 18.39 4.82
CA VAL A 572 -22.88 18.92 5.18
C VAL A 572 -22.88 20.44 5.12
N LEU A 573 -22.42 21.05 6.21
CA LEU A 573 -22.14 22.48 6.33
C LEU A 573 -20.68 22.68 6.72
N LYS A 574 -19.88 23.26 5.83
CA LYS A 574 -18.48 23.64 6.05
C LYS A 574 -18.32 25.13 5.76
N LEU A 575 -18.07 25.95 6.78
CA LEU A 575 -17.90 27.41 6.67
C LEU A 575 -16.59 27.84 7.36
N ARG A 576 -15.47 27.20 7.03
CA ARG A 576 -14.18 27.47 7.70
C ARG A 576 -13.71 28.90 7.43
N ASP A 577 -12.94 29.46 8.35
CA ASP A 577 -12.37 30.82 8.23
C ASP A 577 -13.43 31.91 8.03
N GLY A 578 -14.67 31.63 8.42
CA GLY A 578 -15.81 32.48 8.18
C GLY A 578 -15.84 33.70 9.09
N LYS A 579 -16.40 34.81 8.58
CA LYS A 579 -16.52 36.08 9.33
C LYS A 579 -17.81 36.21 10.13
N MET A 580 -18.56 35.13 10.30
CA MET A 580 -19.86 35.16 10.98
C MET A 580 -19.73 35.39 12.48
N GLU A 581 -20.69 36.13 13.03
CA GLU A 581 -20.80 36.35 14.47
C GLU A 581 -21.73 35.31 15.12
N LYS A 582 -22.71 34.80 14.34
CA LYS A 582 -23.67 33.75 14.70
C LYS A 582 -23.89 32.82 13.51
N LEU A 583 -24.08 31.52 13.75
CA LEU A 583 -24.26 30.56 12.67
C LEU A 583 -25.56 30.82 11.87
N TRP A 584 -26.72 30.89 12.55
CA TRP A 584 -28.03 31.31 12.01
C TRP A 584 -28.88 31.92 13.14
N ASN A 585 -30.10 32.41 12.86
CA ASN A 585 -30.97 32.99 13.89
C ASN A 585 -31.70 31.92 14.71
N GLU A 586 -31.95 32.17 15.99
CA GLU A 586 -32.63 31.21 16.88
C GLU A 586 -34.12 31.02 16.57
N ASP A 587 -34.76 32.05 15.98
CA ASP A 587 -36.17 32.03 15.60
C ASP A 587 -36.43 31.28 14.27
N ASP A 588 -35.37 30.87 13.58
CA ASP A 588 -35.50 30.12 12.35
C ASP A 588 -35.90 28.67 12.69
N HIS A 589 -37.14 28.28 12.35
CA HIS A 589 -37.60 26.90 12.48
C HIS A 589 -36.85 25.99 11.50
N MET A 590 -35.70 25.48 11.94
CA MET A 590 -34.81 24.64 11.14
C MET A 590 -35.11 23.15 11.34
N ASP A 591 -35.42 22.46 10.25
CA ASP A 591 -35.43 20.99 10.19
C ASP A 591 -34.02 20.49 9.86
N LEU A 592 -33.30 20.01 10.88
CA LEU A 592 -31.88 19.61 10.77
C LEU A 592 -31.71 18.09 10.74
N VAL A 593 -32.78 17.32 10.50
CA VAL A 593 -32.78 15.86 10.63
C VAL A 593 -31.75 15.17 9.71
N ASN A 594 -31.47 15.76 8.56
CA ASN A 594 -30.52 15.21 7.59
C ASN A 594 -29.07 15.69 7.79
N LEU A 595 -28.85 16.66 8.67
CA LEU A 595 -27.52 17.24 8.90
C LEU A 595 -26.62 16.22 9.61
N ARG A 596 -25.46 15.94 9.02
CA ARG A 596 -24.45 14.99 9.52
C ARG A 596 -23.17 15.68 9.96
N LYS A 597 -22.79 16.77 9.30
CA LYS A 597 -21.52 17.46 9.57
C LYS A 597 -21.69 18.97 9.60
N ILE A 598 -21.20 19.59 10.68
CA ILE A 598 -20.96 21.02 10.80
C ILE A 598 -19.46 21.24 11.04
N ASP A 599 -18.80 21.99 10.18
CA ASP A 599 -17.41 22.41 10.34
C ASP A 599 -17.31 23.92 10.17
N ILE A 600 -17.09 24.61 11.28
CA ILE A 600 -16.99 26.07 11.40
C ILE A 600 -15.64 26.44 12.04
N SER A 601 -14.62 25.61 11.80
CA SER A 601 -13.27 25.83 12.31
C SER A 601 -12.69 27.16 11.82
N TYR A 602 -11.83 27.79 12.62
CA TYR A 602 -11.18 29.08 12.35
C TYR A 602 -12.14 30.26 12.17
N CYS A 603 -13.39 30.15 12.66
CA CYS A 603 -14.35 31.26 12.67
C CYS A 603 -14.09 32.17 13.88
N GLU A 604 -13.11 33.07 13.76
CA GLU A 604 -12.62 33.93 14.85
C GLU A 604 -13.70 34.82 15.48
N ASN A 605 -14.70 35.25 14.70
CA ASN A 605 -15.77 36.16 15.15
C ASN A 605 -17.00 35.43 15.73
N LEU A 606 -17.08 34.10 15.58
CA LEU A 606 -18.26 33.35 15.96
C LEU A 606 -18.40 33.32 17.49
N ARG A 607 -19.50 33.88 18.01
CA ARG A 607 -19.74 33.98 19.47
C ARG A 607 -20.65 32.89 20.00
N LYS A 608 -21.61 32.43 19.21
CA LYS A 608 -22.66 31.49 19.62
C LYS A 608 -23.07 30.57 18.48
N ILE A 609 -23.29 29.31 18.82
CA ILE A 609 -23.97 28.33 17.96
C ILE A 609 -25.42 28.19 18.45
N PRO A 610 -26.44 28.35 17.59
CA PRO A 610 -27.85 28.17 17.95
C PRO A 610 -28.17 26.74 18.38
N SER A 611 -29.41 26.51 18.83
CA SER A 611 -29.87 25.18 19.26
C SER A 611 -29.76 24.13 18.16
N LEU A 612 -29.28 22.93 18.52
CA LEU A 612 -29.13 21.78 17.62
C LEU A 612 -30.14 20.65 17.92
N LEU A 613 -31.27 20.95 18.58
CA LEU A 613 -32.26 19.94 18.98
C LEU A 613 -32.79 19.09 17.81
N GLY A 614 -32.97 19.69 16.62
CA GLY A 614 -33.41 18.97 15.42
C GLY A 614 -32.32 18.16 14.71
N ALA A 615 -31.04 18.33 15.08
CA ALA A 615 -29.90 17.74 14.39
C ALA A 615 -29.54 16.34 14.94
N ILE A 616 -30.53 15.49 15.18
CA ILE A 616 -30.39 14.22 15.91
C ILE A 616 -29.36 13.25 15.30
N ASN A 617 -29.10 13.38 14.00
CA ASN A 617 -28.16 12.54 13.26
C ASN A 617 -26.78 13.21 13.06
N LEU A 618 -26.47 14.28 13.80
CA LEU A 618 -25.18 14.97 13.66
C LEU A 618 -24.03 14.07 14.12
N GLU A 619 -23.09 13.80 13.23
CA GLU A 619 -21.94 12.91 13.43
C GLU A 619 -20.64 13.70 13.67
N PHE A 620 -20.58 14.97 13.24
CA PHE A 620 -19.39 15.82 13.36
C PHE A 620 -19.74 17.28 13.66
N LEU A 621 -19.04 17.86 14.65
CA LEU A 621 -19.09 19.27 15.03
C LEU A 621 -17.66 19.82 15.24
N GLY A 622 -17.15 20.53 14.23
CA GLY A 622 -15.85 21.17 14.25
C GLY A 622 -15.95 22.65 14.58
N CYS A 623 -15.35 23.09 15.68
CA CYS A 623 -15.18 24.48 16.10
C CYS A 623 -13.72 24.74 16.50
N TYR A 624 -12.77 24.16 15.76
CA TYR A 624 -11.36 24.29 16.08
C TYR A 624 -10.93 25.77 15.92
N GLU A 625 -10.20 26.33 16.87
CA GLU A 625 -9.71 27.72 16.85
C GLU A 625 -10.79 28.80 16.63
N CYS A 626 -12.02 28.55 17.10
CA CYS A 626 -13.07 29.59 17.18
C CYS A 626 -12.85 30.49 18.40
N GLU A 627 -11.95 31.47 18.31
CA GLU A 627 -11.45 32.23 19.47
C GLU A 627 -12.54 32.99 20.25
N SER A 628 -13.56 33.51 19.57
CA SER A 628 -14.66 34.27 20.19
C SER A 628 -15.82 33.42 20.71
N LEU A 629 -15.80 32.10 20.52
CA LEU A 629 -16.92 31.23 20.88
C LEU A 629 -17.11 31.19 22.39
N VAL A 630 -18.24 31.69 22.89
CA VAL A 630 -18.47 31.88 24.34
C VAL A 630 -19.16 30.68 24.98
N GLU A 631 -20.11 30.08 24.27
CA GLU A 631 -20.90 28.94 24.73
C GLU A 631 -21.32 28.03 23.58
N LEU A 632 -21.49 26.75 23.90
CA LEU A 632 -22.06 25.74 23.03
C LEU A 632 -23.51 25.45 23.45
N PRO A 633 -24.39 25.07 22.50
CA PRO A 633 -25.71 24.54 22.82
C PRO A 633 -25.59 23.22 23.57
N CYS A 634 -26.70 22.74 24.14
CA CYS A 634 -26.74 21.40 24.71
C CYS A 634 -26.53 20.37 23.57
N LEU A 635 -25.59 19.43 23.76
CA LEU A 635 -25.24 18.40 22.78
C LEU A 635 -25.60 16.99 23.26
N ASN A 636 -26.14 16.83 24.47
CA ASN A 636 -26.36 15.53 25.10
C ASN A 636 -27.33 14.62 24.34
N HIS A 637 -28.24 15.19 23.54
CA HIS A 637 -29.21 14.47 22.72
C HIS A 637 -28.62 13.94 21.40
N LEU A 638 -27.40 14.31 21.04
CA LEU A 638 -26.74 13.93 19.79
C LEU A 638 -26.12 12.53 19.86
N ALA A 639 -26.95 11.49 19.79
CA ALA A 639 -26.52 10.09 19.91
C ALA A 639 -25.51 9.66 18.82
N SER A 640 -25.59 10.23 17.62
CA SER A 640 -24.69 9.92 16.49
C SER A 640 -23.35 10.65 16.54
N LEU A 641 -23.17 11.65 17.43
CA LEU A 641 -21.94 12.42 17.50
C LEU A 641 -20.84 11.55 18.12
N HIS A 642 -19.77 11.31 17.37
CA HIS A 642 -18.61 10.58 17.89
C HIS A 642 -17.64 11.53 18.60
N GLN A 643 -17.01 11.06 19.68
CA GLN A 643 -16.09 11.84 20.49
C GLN A 643 -14.90 12.41 19.71
N TYR A 644 -14.40 11.71 18.69
CA TYR A 644 -13.31 12.18 17.82
C TYR A 644 -13.73 13.28 16.83
N ASN A 645 -15.04 13.48 16.69
CA ASN A 645 -15.63 14.41 15.74
C ASN A 645 -16.13 15.71 16.41
N LEU A 646 -15.98 15.85 17.73
CA LEU A 646 -16.17 17.11 18.45
C LEU A 646 -14.82 17.81 18.61
N ARG A 647 -14.57 18.88 17.84
CA ARG A 647 -13.30 19.63 17.88
C ARG A 647 -13.52 21.00 18.50
N LEU A 648 -13.02 21.20 19.72
CA LEU A 648 -13.19 22.45 20.50
C LEU A 648 -11.86 23.09 20.93
N ARG A 649 -10.73 22.50 20.54
CA ARG A 649 -9.40 23.02 20.90
C ARG A 649 -9.22 24.42 20.31
N GLY A 650 -8.66 25.33 21.11
CA GLY A 650 -8.42 26.72 20.70
C GLY A 650 -9.64 27.64 20.80
N CYS A 651 -10.76 27.18 21.37
CA CYS A 651 -11.91 28.04 21.70
C CYS A 651 -11.60 28.92 22.94
N TYR A 652 -10.72 29.91 22.80
CA TYR A 652 -10.19 30.71 23.91
C TYR A 652 -11.23 31.52 24.68
N SER A 653 -12.45 31.69 24.18
CA SER A 653 -13.53 32.40 24.88
C SER A 653 -14.58 31.49 25.51
N LEU A 654 -14.46 30.16 25.34
CA LEU A 654 -15.45 29.20 25.84
C LEU A 654 -15.34 29.10 27.36
N LYS A 655 -16.38 29.54 28.09
CA LYS A 655 -16.36 29.66 29.55
C LYS A 655 -17.07 28.53 30.29
N LYS A 656 -18.08 27.92 29.67
CA LYS A 656 -18.92 26.88 30.27
C LYS A 656 -18.43 25.50 29.82
N PHE A 657 -18.41 24.55 30.75
CA PHE A 657 -18.18 23.15 30.41
C PHE A 657 -19.36 22.64 29.56
N PRO A 658 -19.11 22.01 28.39
CA PRO A 658 -20.18 21.63 27.48
C PRO A 658 -20.96 20.41 27.97
N GLN A 659 -22.27 20.40 27.71
CA GLN A 659 -23.14 19.25 27.96
C GLN A 659 -23.05 18.31 26.76
N VAL A 660 -22.18 17.30 26.84
CA VAL A 660 -21.92 16.33 25.76
C VAL A 660 -22.65 15.00 26.00
N PRO A 661 -22.82 14.14 24.96
CA PRO A 661 -23.41 12.82 25.12
C PRO A 661 -22.65 11.93 26.12
N SER A 662 -23.39 11.13 26.89
CA SER A 662 -22.84 10.27 27.95
C SER A 662 -22.00 9.09 27.45
N HIS A 663 -22.10 8.74 26.16
CA HIS A 663 -21.31 7.66 25.55
C HIS A 663 -19.88 8.07 25.18
N PHE A 664 -19.49 9.33 25.38
CA PHE A 664 -18.17 9.82 25.02
C PHE A 664 -17.09 9.19 25.90
N SER A 665 -16.13 8.49 25.27
CA SER A 665 -14.95 7.98 25.98
C SER A 665 -13.78 8.95 26.01
N ARG A 666 -13.80 10.01 25.21
CA ARG A 666 -12.73 11.02 25.15
C ARG A 666 -13.32 12.42 25.05
N LEU A 667 -12.75 13.39 25.74
CA LEU A 667 -13.16 14.79 25.66
C LEU A 667 -11.94 15.71 25.74
N ASN A 668 -11.71 16.49 24.67
CA ASN A 668 -10.62 17.46 24.61
C ASN A 668 -11.18 18.89 24.61
N LEU A 669 -10.92 19.60 25.69
CA LEU A 669 -11.29 21.00 25.97
C LEU A 669 -10.05 21.87 26.19
N SER A 670 -8.92 21.46 25.58
CA SER A 670 -7.65 22.19 25.68
C SER A 670 -7.77 23.61 25.14
N SER A 671 -7.04 24.54 25.76
CA SER A 671 -6.93 25.93 25.32
C SER A 671 -8.28 26.67 25.33
N THR A 672 -9.07 26.48 26.39
CA THR A 672 -10.37 27.12 26.61
C THR A 672 -10.37 28.06 27.82
N LYS A 673 -11.40 28.89 28.00
CA LYS A 673 -11.59 29.74 29.19
C LYS A 673 -12.47 29.09 30.27
N ILE A 674 -12.66 27.76 30.21
CA ILE A 674 -13.43 27.00 31.19
C ILE A 674 -12.75 27.14 32.55
N LYS A 675 -13.52 27.51 33.58
CA LYS A 675 -13.01 27.79 34.93
C LYS A 675 -13.23 26.66 35.93
N GLU A 676 -14.21 25.81 35.67
CA GLU A 676 -14.60 24.72 36.57
C GLU A 676 -15.06 23.50 35.78
N VAL A 677 -14.74 22.32 36.31
CA VAL A 677 -15.37 21.05 35.90
C VAL A 677 -16.59 20.84 36.81
N PRO A 678 -17.82 20.83 36.26
CA PRO A 678 -19.06 20.79 37.04
C PRO A 678 -19.39 19.38 37.56
N ASP A 679 -20.34 19.30 38.49
CA ASP A 679 -20.84 18.04 39.07
C ASP A 679 -21.47 17.10 38.04
N SER A 680 -21.99 17.64 36.93
CA SER A 680 -22.56 16.88 35.81
C SER A 680 -21.52 16.00 35.09
N ILE A 681 -20.23 16.11 35.43
CA ILE A 681 -19.19 15.21 34.95
C ILE A 681 -19.52 13.74 35.27
N GLU A 682 -20.26 13.48 36.37
CA GLU A 682 -20.68 12.12 36.75
C GLU A 682 -21.57 11.43 35.71
N LEU A 683 -22.24 12.20 34.85
CA LEU A 683 -23.09 11.64 33.77
C LEU A 683 -22.24 11.02 32.65
N LEU A 684 -20.98 11.43 32.51
CA LEU A 684 -20.03 10.92 31.52
C LEU A 684 -19.35 9.63 32.00
N HIS A 685 -20.16 8.67 32.44
CA HIS A 685 -19.71 7.41 33.05
C HIS A 685 -18.83 6.55 32.14
N LYS A 686 -18.82 6.73 30.81
CA LYS A 686 -17.93 6.03 29.88
C LYS A 686 -16.62 6.79 29.57
N LEU A 687 -16.41 7.95 30.17
CA LEU A 687 -15.27 8.83 29.89
C LEU A 687 -13.97 8.18 30.36
N GLN A 688 -13.06 7.95 29.42
CA GLN A 688 -11.73 7.39 29.66
C GLN A 688 -10.62 8.42 29.62
N ARG A 689 -10.78 9.49 28.82
CA ARG A 689 -9.75 10.53 28.66
C ARG A 689 -10.36 11.92 28.70
N LEU A 690 -9.87 12.78 29.59
CA LEU A 690 -10.26 14.18 29.69
C LEU A 690 -9.02 15.07 29.61
N SER A 691 -8.95 15.94 28.60
CA SER A 691 -7.89 16.96 28.51
C SER A 691 -8.48 18.37 28.58
N LEU A 692 -7.97 19.14 29.54
CA LEU A 692 -8.26 20.54 29.83
C LEU A 692 -6.95 21.36 29.77
N ARG A 693 -5.92 20.86 29.10
CA ARG A 693 -4.60 21.51 28.99
C ARG A 693 -4.70 22.97 28.56
N LYS A 694 -3.95 23.86 29.21
CA LYS A 694 -3.95 25.31 28.95
C LYS A 694 -5.33 25.96 29.11
N SER A 695 -6.26 25.34 29.84
CA SER A 695 -7.54 25.96 30.19
C SER A 695 -7.41 26.89 31.41
N LYS A 696 -8.51 27.50 31.84
CA LYS A 696 -8.55 28.36 33.04
C LYS A 696 -9.15 27.67 34.25
N VAL A 697 -9.12 26.33 34.27
CA VAL A 697 -9.71 25.53 35.35
C VAL A 697 -8.98 25.82 36.67
N LYS A 698 -9.77 26.20 37.68
CA LYS A 698 -9.30 26.42 39.06
C LYS A 698 -9.87 25.40 40.03
N LYS A 699 -11.03 24.82 39.72
CA LYS A 699 -11.76 23.88 40.55
C LYS A 699 -12.23 22.71 39.70
N VAL A 700 -11.95 21.50 40.17
CA VAL A 700 -12.49 20.25 39.61
C VAL A 700 -13.51 19.72 40.60
N SER A 701 -14.69 19.31 40.14
CA SER A 701 -15.72 18.71 41.00
C SER A 701 -15.23 17.41 41.63
N ILE A 702 -15.61 17.17 42.89
CA ILE A 702 -15.39 15.91 43.61
C ILE A 702 -16.03 14.71 42.90
N ASN A 703 -17.08 14.95 42.10
CA ASN A 703 -17.76 13.90 41.34
C ASN A 703 -16.87 13.26 40.27
N ILE A 704 -15.72 13.83 39.93
CA ILE A 704 -14.74 13.19 39.04
C ILE A 704 -14.23 11.86 39.62
N SER A 705 -14.21 11.72 40.96
CA SER A 705 -13.82 10.49 41.64
C SER A 705 -14.79 9.32 41.43
N LYS A 706 -16.03 9.61 40.98
CA LYS A 706 -17.05 8.61 40.65
C LYS A 706 -16.90 8.00 39.25
N LEU A 707 -15.99 8.51 38.42
CA LEU A 707 -15.79 8.01 37.06
C LEU A 707 -14.97 6.72 37.08
N GLU A 708 -15.65 5.58 36.98
CA GLU A 708 -15.02 4.24 37.07
C GLU A 708 -14.08 3.92 35.90
N PHE A 709 -14.19 4.62 34.78
CA PHE A 709 -13.41 4.34 33.57
C PHE A 709 -12.42 5.45 33.19
N LEU A 710 -12.28 6.52 33.98
CA LEU A 710 -11.36 7.61 33.64
C LEU A 710 -9.91 7.18 33.88
N HIS A 711 -9.20 6.89 32.79
CA HIS A 711 -7.80 6.44 32.80
C HIS A 711 -6.82 7.60 32.64
N GLN A 712 -7.14 8.61 31.82
CA GLN A 712 -6.24 9.75 31.54
C GLN A 712 -6.89 11.10 31.87
N LEU A 713 -6.21 11.92 32.66
CA LEU A 713 -6.60 13.28 33.00
C LEU A 713 -5.45 14.26 32.77
N ASP A 714 -5.64 15.20 31.85
CA ASP A 714 -4.65 16.24 31.55
C ASP A 714 -5.19 17.62 31.93
N LEU A 715 -4.59 18.19 32.97
CA LEU A 715 -4.86 19.51 33.54
C LEU A 715 -3.62 20.41 33.44
N SER A 716 -2.67 20.08 32.56
CA SER A 716 -1.44 20.85 32.41
C SER A 716 -1.71 22.31 32.05
N ASP A 717 -0.85 23.22 32.50
CA ASP A 717 -0.95 24.67 32.32
C ASP A 717 -2.28 25.29 32.85
N CYS A 718 -2.98 24.62 33.77
CA CYS A 718 -4.19 25.16 34.43
C CYS A 718 -3.83 25.97 35.69
N PRO A 719 -4.49 27.11 35.97
CA PRO A 719 -4.22 27.96 37.13
C PRO A 719 -4.86 27.41 38.43
N MET A 720 -4.72 26.11 38.67
CA MET A 720 -5.25 25.44 39.86
C MET A 720 -4.21 25.44 40.99
N ILE A 721 -4.70 25.65 42.23
CA ILE A 721 -3.87 25.77 43.45
C ILE A 721 -4.04 24.54 44.36
N LYS A 722 -5.19 23.86 44.25
CA LYS A 722 -5.50 22.66 45.04
C LYS A 722 -5.42 21.43 44.17
N PHE A 723 -4.83 20.37 44.73
CA PHE A 723 -4.86 19.03 44.14
C PHE A 723 -6.33 18.54 44.03
N PRO A 724 -6.78 18.06 42.86
CA PRO A 724 -8.15 17.57 42.69
C PRO A 724 -8.34 16.20 43.34
N GLU A 725 -9.59 15.85 43.69
CA GLU A 725 -9.91 14.44 43.95
C GLU A 725 -9.75 13.64 42.66
N ILE A 726 -9.21 12.43 42.75
CA ILE A 726 -8.84 11.60 41.60
C ILE A 726 -9.66 10.29 41.63
N PRO A 727 -10.19 9.82 40.49
CA PRO A 727 -10.85 8.51 40.41
C PRO A 727 -9.85 7.36 40.60
N ARG A 728 -10.32 6.25 41.17
CA ARG A 728 -9.49 5.06 41.45
C ARG A 728 -8.96 4.36 40.19
N SER A 729 -9.57 4.61 39.04
CA SER A 729 -9.23 4.01 37.74
C SER A 729 -8.19 4.81 36.94
N LEU A 730 -7.74 5.96 37.48
CA LEU A 730 -6.79 6.82 36.80
C LEU A 730 -5.40 6.17 36.73
N THR A 731 -4.86 6.07 35.52
CA THR A 731 -3.52 5.55 35.22
C THR A 731 -2.57 6.65 34.78
N GLU A 732 -3.08 7.79 34.31
CA GLU A 732 -2.27 8.92 33.80
C GLU A 732 -2.84 10.26 34.29
N LEU A 733 -2.00 11.08 34.92
CA LEU A 733 -2.35 12.43 35.35
C LEU A 733 -1.26 13.44 34.99
N ASN A 734 -1.62 14.43 34.19
CA ASN A 734 -0.73 15.54 33.88
C ASN A 734 -1.19 16.83 34.57
N LEU A 735 -0.40 17.31 35.53
CA LEU A 735 -0.56 18.56 36.27
C LEU A 735 0.59 19.54 35.99
N SER A 736 1.39 19.31 34.95
CA SER A 736 2.55 20.14 34.60
C SER A 736 2.15 21.61 34.43
N GLY A 737 2.94 22.56 34.92
CA GLY A 737 2.71 24.00 34.79
C GLY A 737 1.56 24.55 35.63
N THR A 738 1.02 23.75 36.56
CA THR A 738 -0.01 24.21 37.50
C THR A 738 0.59 25.02 38.66
N GLN A 739 -0.28 25.63 39.48
CA GLN A 739 0.10 26.43 40.66
C GLN A 739 -0.19 25.68 41.96
N ILE A 740 -0.22 24.35 41.90
CA ILE A 740 -0.49 23.51 43.07
C ILE A 740 0.68 23.64 44.05
N GLU A 741 0.37 23.92 45.31
CA GLU A 741 1.36 24.11 46.37
C GLU A 741 1.70 22.79 47.07
N GLU A 742 0.68 21.99 47.36
CA GLU A 742 0.80 20.75 48.12
C GLU A 742 0.07 19.61 47.42
N VAL A 743 0.67 18.42 47.42
CA VAL A 743 0.07 17.19 46.90
C VAL A 743 0.24 16.07 47.93
N SER A 744 -0.89 15.47 48.33
CA SER A 744 -0.92 14.27 49.18
C SER A 744 -1.70 13.13 48.52
N VAL A 745 -1.10 11.93 48.48
CA VAL A 745 -1.42 10.92 47.46
C VAL A 745 -1.72 9.55 48.12
N LEU A 746 -2.60 9.52 49.14
CA LEU A 746 -2.95 8.28 49.88
C LEU A 746 -3.98 7.36 49.20
N ALA A 747 -4.62 7.79 48.10
CA ALA A 747 -5.83 7.14 47.58
C ALA A 747 -5.62 6.10 46.45
N PHE A 748 -4.38 5.87 46.02
CA PHE A 748 -4.08 5.14 44.78
C PHE A 748 -3.96 3.64 45.03
N ARG A 749 -4.55 2.84 44.13
CA ARG A 749 -4.50 1.36 44.19
C ARG A 749 -3.84 0.72 42.97
N LEU A 750 -3.51 1.51 41.95
CA LEU A 750 -2.95 1.06 40.68
C LEU A 750 -1.64 1.81 40.36
N PRO A 751 -0.74 1.22 39.56
CA PRO A 751 0.39 1.95 39.00
C PRO A 751 -0.10 3.11 38.15
N MET A 752 0.60 4.24 38.23
CA MET A 752 0.14 5.47 37.62
C MET A 752 1.31 6.34 37.18
N ASP A 753 1.17 6.94 36.00
CA ASP A 753 2.07 7.95 35.48
C ASP A 753 1.59 9.35 35.89
N MET A 754 2.48 10.10 36.52
CA MET A 754 2.20 11.44 36.99
C MET A 754 3.24 12.43 36.43
N TRP A 755 2.75 13.45 35.72
CA TRP A 755 3.57 14.55 35.21
C TRP A 755 3.25 15.84 35.98
N MET A 756 4.25 16.48 36.54
CA MET A 756 4.15 17.71 37.31
C MET A 756 5.25 18.72 36.92
N ASP A 757 5.67 18.72 35.66
CA ASP A 757 6.78 19.54 35.19
C ASP A 757 6.43 21.04 35.22
N GLY A 758 7.32 21.89 35.71
CA GLY A 758 7.18 23.34 35.70
C GLY A 758 6.18 23.90 36.73
N CYS A 759 5.75 23.10 37.72
CA CYS A 759 4.92 23.51 38.85
C CYS A 759 5.72 24.36 39.86
N LYS A 760 5.91 25.64 39.55
CA LYS A 760 6.77 26.55 40.35
C LYS A 760 6.27 26.85 41.75
N SER A 761 5.00 26.59 42.07
CA SER A 761 4.44 26.82 43.42
C SER A 761 4.52 25.60 44.32
N LEU A 762 4.86 24.43 43.76
CA LEU A 762 4.87 23.16 44.48
C LEU A 762 5.98 23.18 45.54
N ASN A 763 5.60 23.10 46.82
CA ASN A 763 6.52 23.14 47.97
C ASN A 763 6.59 21.81 48.74
N LEU A 764 5.50 21.03 48.73
CA LEU A 764 5.36 19.79 49.50
C LEU A 764 4.75 18.69 48.64
N LEU A 765 5.46 17.57 48.60
CA LEU A 765 4.96 16.28 48.11
C LEU A 765 4.97 15.31 49.29
N SER A 766 3.80 14.91 49.77
CA SER A 766 3.67 14.00 50.90
C SER A 766 2.89 12.74 50.57
N GLU A 767 3.18 11.66 51.29
CA GLU A 767 2.40 10.43 51.25
C GLU A 767 2.28 9.82 49.85
N LEU A 768 3.35 9.90 49.05
CA LEU A 768 3.38 9.37 47.70
C LEU A 768 3.30 7.84 47.70
N PRO A 769 2.53 7.23 46.78
CA PRO A 769 2.42 5.79 46.68
C PRO A 769 3.74 5.20 46.16
N PRO A 770 4.15 4.01 46.63
CA PRO A 770 5.37 3.36 46.17
C PRO A 770 5.25 2.75 44.76
N TYR A 771 4.12 2.93 44.06
CA TYR A 771 3.75 2.25 42.81
C TYR A 771 3.73 3.16 41.56
N LEU A 772 4.34 4.35 41.61
CA LEU A 772 4.40 5.24 40.44
C LEU A 772 5.37 4.68 39.40
N GLN A 773 4.88 4.29 38.22
CA GLN A 773 5.71 3.81 37.11
C GLN A 773 6.56 4.96 36.56
N TYR A 774 5.93 6.06 36.19
CA TYR A 774 6.59 7.30 35.83
C TYR A 774 6.23 8.47 36.75
N TRP A 775 7.25 9.14 37.27
CA TRP A 775 7.09 10.40 37.96
C TRP A 775 8.05 11.46 37.44
N GLY A 776 7.48 12.38 36.63
CA GLY A 776 8.19 13.52 36.07
C GLY A 776 7.89 14.77 36.86
N VAL A 777 8.86 15.26 37.63
CA VAL A 777 8.80 16.58 38.25
C VAL A 777 10.05 17.31 37.76
N LEU A 778 9.99 18.02 36.66
CA LEU A 778 11.10 18.83 36.12
C LEU A 778 10.83 20.32 36.40
N ASP A 779 11.85 21.13 36.70
CA ASP A 779 11.71 22.61 36.82
C ASP A 779 10.73 23.12 37.93
N CYS A 780 10.44 22.35 38.98
CA CYS A 780 9.62 22.80 40.12
C CYS A 780 10.48 23.44 41.23
N THR A 781 10.94 24.67 40.99
CA THR A 781 11.97 25.35 41.78
C THR A 781 11.67 25.58 43.27
N SER A 782 10.42 25.46 43.70
CA SER A 782 10.00 25.75 45.09
C SER A 782 9.83 24.51 45.96
N LEU A 783 10.09 23.31 45.43
CA LEU A 783 9.90 22.06 46.16
C LEU A 783 10.93 21.93 47.28
N GLU A 784 10.47 21.86 48.53
CA GLU A 784 11.32 21.79 49.73
C GLU A 784 11.27 20.41 50.38
N LYS A 785 10.09 19.77 50.38
CA LYS A 785 9.85 18.51 51.09
C LYS A 785 9.21 17.43 50.21
N VAL A 786 9.80 16.24 50.23
CA VAL A 786 9.29 15.01 49.59
C VAL A 786 9.22 13.88 50.63
N SER A 787 8.06 13.23 50.76
CA SER A 787 7.89 12.03 51.59
C SER A 787 7.00 10.98 50.92
N PHE A 788 7.33 9.71 51.17
CA PHE A 788 6.61 8.55 50.64
C PHE A 788 5.76 7.88 51.73
N ALA A 789 4.62 7.32 51.37
CA ALA A 789 3.76 6.60 52.31
C ALA A 789 4.39 5.23 52.67
N TYR A 790 4.62 4.99 53.97
CA TYR A 790 5.03 3.68 54.48
C TYR A 790 3.79 2.82 54.75
N GLN A 791 3.29 2.05 53.77
CA GLN A 791 2.42 0.89 54.07
C GLN A 791 2.15 -0.03 52.84
N ASN A 792 2.44 -1.32 53.06
CA ASN A 792 2.03 -2.53 52.33
C ASN A 792 2.54 -2.70 50.90
N LEU A 793 3.53 -3.59 50.74
CA LEU A 793 4.03 -4.15 49.48
C LEU A 793 2.96 -5.08 48.85
N TYR A 794 2.46 -4.72 47.68
CA TYR A 794 1.70 -5.63 46.82
C TYR A 794 2.65 -6.67 46.24
N GLN A 795 2.28 -7.95 46.32
CA GLN A 795 2.86 -8.98 45.46
C GLN A 795 2.30 -8.75 44.05
N PHE A 796 3.17 -8.64 43.04
CA PHE A 796 2.73 -8.72 41.65
C PHE A 796 1.94 -10.02 41.48
N GLY A 797 0.71 -9.91 40.98
CA GLY A 797 -0.09 -11.07 40.60
C GLY A 797 0.56 -11.76 39.41
N ASP A 798 0.51 -13.08 39.43
CA ASP A 798 1.01 -14.00 38.41
C ASP A 798 0.06 -13.99 37.20
N ASP A 799 -0.19 -12.80 36.61
CA ASP A 799 -1.04 -12.67 35.44
C ASP A 799 -0.16 -12.77 34.18
N ASN A 800 -0.23 -13.96 33.58
CA ASN A 800 0.34 -14.30 32.29
C ASN A 800 -0.44 -13.56 31.20
N ASP A 801 -0.05 -12.33 30.87
CA ASP A 801 -0.40 -11.70 29.60
C ASP A 801 0.88 -11.53 28.78
N ASP A 802 0.97 -12.33 27.71
CA ASP A 802 2.05 -12.40 26.72
C ASP A 802 2.05 -11.16 25.78
N ASP A 803 2.19 -9.95 26.32
CA ASP A 803 2.53 -8.78 25.51
C ASP A 803 4.04 -8.45 25.69
N ASP A 804 4.79 -8.70 24.61
CA ASP A 804 6.22 -8.45 24.47
C ASP A 804 6.58 -6.95 24.67
N ASP A 805 7.75 -6.73 25.30
CA ASP A 805 8.63 -5.54 25.20
C ASP A 805 8.40 -4.27 26.07
N ASP A 806 7.97 -4.38 27.34
CA ASP A 806 8.34 -3.33 28.32
C ASP A 806 8.93 -3.92 29.61
N ASP A 807 10.23 -3.66 29.83
CA ASP A 807 10.84 -3.81 31.14
C ASP A 807 10.06 -2.94 32.14
N ASP A 808 9.59 -3.52 33.25
CA ASP A 808 8.98 -2.74 34.33
C ASP A 808 10.03 -1.74 34.87
N VAL A 809 10.05 -0.50 34.37
CA VAL A 809 11.03 0.53 34.74
C VAL A 809 10.35 1.59 35.61
N PHE A 810 10.77 1.68 36.88
CA PHE A 810 10.38 2.76 37.78
C PHE A 810 11.24 3.99 37.50
N ARG A 811 10.60 5.12 37.17
CA ARG A 811 11.29 6.36 36.80
C ARG A 811 10.88 7.50 37.72
N MET A 812 11.87 8.09 38.38
CA MET A 812 11.68 9.24 39.27
C MET A 812 12.64 10.35 38.86
N LEU A 813 12.11 11.41 38.26
CA LEU A 813 12.91 12.50 37.71
C LEU A 813 12.67 13.78 38.52
N PHE A 814 13.70 14.23 39.22
CA PHE A 814 13.79 15.52 39.89
C PHE A 814 14.95 16.32 39.25
N CYS A 815 14.72 17.07 38.18
CA CYS A 815 15.77 17.94 37.63
C CYS A 815 15.55 19.44 37.97
N ASN A 816 16.63 20.16 38.28
CA ASN A 816 16.67 21.61 38.57
C ASN A 816 16.08 22.08 39.92
N TYR A 817 16.21 21.25 40.96
CA TYR A 817 15.84 21.48 42.37
C TYR A 817 17.04 21.82 43.27
N PHE A 818 17.13 23.05 43.79
CA PHE A 818 18.25 23.43 44.69
C PHE A 818 17.87 23.57 46.17
N ASN A 819 16.58 23.46 46.52
CA ASN A 819 16.06 23.72 47.87
C ASN A 819 15.56 22.47 48.62
N LEU A 820 15.74 21.26 48.08
CA LEU A 820 15.36 20.02 48.78
C LEU A 820 16.12 19.92 50.10
N ASN A 821 15.38 19.72 51.21
CA ASN A 821 16.01 19.50 52.50
C ASN A 821 16.68 18.10 52.56
N GLN A 822 17.63 17.93 53.49
CA GLN A 822 18.37 16.66 53.61
C GLN A 822 17.43 15.48 53.91
N GLU A 823 16.36 15.69 54.70
CA GLU A 823 15.34 14.66 54.96
C GLU A 823 14.69 14.16 53.66
N SER A 824 14.47 15.03 52.68
CA SER A 824 13.87 14.67 51.39
C SER A 824 14.85 13.96 50.48
N ILE A 825 16.11 14.39 50.48
CA ILE A 825 17.18 13.65 49.80
C ILE A 825 17.30 12.25 50.41
N ASP A 826 17.31 12.16 51.74
CA ASP A 826 17.35 10.89 52.46
C ASP A 826 16.11 10.05 52.15
N ASN A 827 14.92 10.65 52.02
CA ASN A 827 13.68 9.97 51.63
C ASN A 827 13.73 9.45 50.19
N ILE A 828 14.20 10.25 49.23
CA ILE A 828 14.39 9.86 47.82
C ILE A 828 15.44 8.73 47.73
N GLU A 829 16.53 8.84 48.48
CA GLU A 829 17.53 7.77 48.61
C GLU A 829 17.01 6.55 49.41
N ALA A 830 15.96 6.71 50.22
CA ALA A 830 15.36 5.66 51.03
C ALA A 830 14.15 5.00 50.38
N THR A 831 13.59 5.55 49.28
CA THR A 831 12.58 4.89 48.45
C THR A 831 13.07 3.46 48.18
N ARG A 832 12.39 2.50 48.83
CA ARG A 832 13.03 1.27 49.33
C ARG A 832 13.50 0.33 48.21
N TYR A 833 14.81 0.07 48.21
CA TYR A 833 15.51 -1.07 47.58
C TYR A 833 15.18 -2.43 48.22
N ASP A 834 13.99 -2.64 48.77
CA ASP A 834 13.69 -3.88 49.50
C ASP A 834 13.34 -5.01 48.51
N TRP A 835 14.32 -5.41 47.70
CA TRP A 835 14.19 -6.48 46.72
C TRP A 835 13.87 -7.85 47.34
N LYS A 836 13.86 -7.95 48.68
CA LYS A 836 13.53 -9.17 49.44
C LYS A 836 12.17 -9.79 49.12
N TYR A 837 11.29 -9.09 48.41
CA TYR A 837 9.93 -9.51 48.11
C TYR A 837 9.61 -9.76 46.63
N TYR A 838 10.52 -9.46 45.69
CA TYR A 838 10.29 -9.75 44.27
C TYR A 838 10.77 -11.17 43.97
N ALA A 839 9.82 -12.10 43.80
CA ALA A 839 10.11 -13.52 43.60
C ALA A 839 10.34 -13.90 42.12
N VAL A 840 9.98 -13.05 41.14
CA VAL A 840 9.94 -13.46 39.72
C VAL A 840 10.55 -12.45 38.73
N LYS A 841 10.46 -11.12 38.96
CA LYS A 841 11.03 -10.09 38.06
C LYS A 841 11.54 -8.89 38.87
N VAL A 842 12.81 -8.50 38.70
CA VAL A 842 13.39 -7.33 39.36
C VAL A 842 13.24 -6.13 38.41
N PRO A 843 12.38 -5.14 38.73
CA PRO A 843 12.17 -4.00 37.85
C PRO A 843 13.41 -3.09 37.81
N SER A 844 13.63 -2.45 36.67
CA SER A 844 14.71 -1.46 36.52
C SER A 844 14.33 -0.17 37.28
N LEU A 845 15.29 0.44 37.97
CA LEU A 845 15.09 1.69 38.70
C LEU A 845 15.95 2.78 38.09
N ILE A 846 15.32 3.92 37.82
CA ILE A 846 15.96 5.11 37.32
C ILE A 846 15.50 6.30 38.16
N CYS A 847 16.38 6.81 39.02
CA CYS A 847 16.11 8.01 39.79
C CYS A 847 17.18 9.07 39.50
N CYS A 848 16.76 10.32 39.28
CA CYS A 848 17.64 11.46 39.03
C CYS A 848 17.23 12.61 39.95
N PHE A 849 18.17 13.16 40.71
CA PHE A 849 17.94 14.36 41.53
C PHE A 849 19.19 15.26 41.55
N PRO A 850 19.08 16.57 41.83
CA PRO A 850 20.24 17.45 41.78
C PRO A 850 21.14 17.22 42.98
N GLY A 851 22.46 17.21 42.76
CA GLY A 851 23.40 16.95 43.84
C GLY A 851 24.83 16.76 43.36
N LYS A 852 25.76 16.99 44.28
CA LYS A 852 27.22 16.88 44.02
C LYS A 852 27.90 15.77 44.82
N LYS A 853 27.14 15.00 45.60
CA LYS A 853 27.67 14.02 46.55
C LYS A 853 26.90 12.72 46.43
N ILE A 854 27.62 11.61 46.62
CA ILE A 854 27.06 10.29 46.76
C ILE A 854 26.97 10.00 48.26
N SER A 855 25.81 9.55 48.73
CA SER A 855 25.60 9.24 50.15
C SER A 855 26.47 8.09 50.62
N ALA A 856 27.40 8.38 51.55
CA ALA A 856 28.34 7.40 52.11
C ALA A 856 27.65 6.29 52.92
N ASN A 857 26.48 6.59 53.49
CA ASN A 857 25.70 5.63 54.28
C ASN A 857 24.96 4.62 53.39
N LYS A 858 24.71 4.98 52.12
CA LYS A 858 23.98 4.14 51.16
C LYS A 858 24.93 3.46 50.18
N PHE A 859 25.88 4.16 49.58
CA PHE A 859 26.85 3.59 48.64
C PHE A 859 28.21 3.46 49.32
N LYS A 860 28.50 2.26 49.83
CA LYS A 860 29.71 1.98 50.61
C LYS A 860 30.99 2.12 49.78
N PHE A 861 30.93 1.80 48.50
CA PHE A 861 32.06 1.88 47.57
C PHE A 861 31.86 3.07 46.64
N GLN A 862 32.81 4.01 46.61
CA GLN A 862 32.74 5.24 45.82
C GLN A 862 34.10 5.59 45.22
N SER A 863 34.08 6.31 44.10
CA SER A 863 35.26 6.78 43.38
C SER A 863 35.04 8.21 42.86
N MET A 864 36.13 8.95 42.73
CA MET A 864 36.17 10.30 42.13
C MET A 864 36.36 10.27 40.60
N ASN A 865 36.27 9.09 40.00
CA ASN A 865 36.44 8.83 38.57
C ASN A 865 35.21 8.08 38.03
N SER A 866 35.20 7.80 36.73
CA SER A 866 34.19 6.97 36.06
C SER A 866 34.36 5.46 36.29
N SER A 867 35.29 5.03 37.14
CA SER A 867 35.56 3.61 37.41
C SER A 867 35.74 3.32 38.90
N LEU A 868 35.39 2.10 39.32
CA LEU A 868 35.42 1.65 40.71
C LEU A 868 35.83 0.18 40.81
N CYS A 869 36.67 -0.17 41.78
CA CYS A 869 36.96 -1.54 42.16
C CYS A 869 36.46 -1.79 43.59
N LEU A 870 35.83 -2.94 43.84
CA LEU A 870 35.35 -3.32 45.16
C LEU A 870 35.56 -4.81 45.43
N LYS A 871 35.60 -5.17 46.72
CA LYS A 871 35.61 -6.56 47.18
C LYS A 871 34.20 -7.03 47.50
N ILE A 872 33.83 -8.19 46.97
CA ILE A 872 32.57 -8.88 47.25
C ILE A 872 32.75 -9.68 48.54
N ALA A 873 31.75 -9.66 49.42
CA ALA A 873 31.78 -10.44 50.65
C ALA A 873 31.72 -11.94 50.32
N PRO A 874 32.51 -12.82 50.97
CA PRO A 874 32.51 -14.24 50.64
C PRO A 874 31.12 -14.87 50.81
N ASN A 875 30.74 -15.72 49.84
CA ASN A 875 29.54 -16.55 49.93
C ASN A 875 29.88 -17.73 50.85
N GLY A 876 29.43 -17.71 52.11
CA GLY A 876 29.83 -18.63 53.18
C GLY A 876 29.42 -20.11 53.01
N GLY A 877 29.24 -20.59 51.78
CA GLY A 877 28.95 -21.98 51.44
C GLY A 877 27.49 -22.41 51.59
N SER A 878 26.55 -21.50 51.88
CA SER A 878 25.13 -21.82 52.10
C SER A 878 24.23 -21.14 51.07
N GLY A 879 23.84 -21.88 50.03
CA GLY A 879 22.73 -21.54 49.12
C GLY A 879 23.09 -20.74 47.86
N ASN A 880 22.24 -20.84 46.84
CA ASN A 880 22.28 -19.99 45.65
C ASN A 880 22.02 -18.54 46.10
N ARG A 881 23.04 -17.68 45.97
CA ARG A 881 22.97 -16.26 46.30
C ARG A 881 23.02 -15.46 45.00
N PHE A 882 22.25 -14.39 44.91
CA PHE A 882 22.33 -13.41 43.84
C PHE A 882 22.97 -12.12 44.36
N LEU A 883 23.88 -11.57 43.55
CA LEU A 883 24.44 -10.24 43.68
C LEU A 883 23.55 -9.27 42.89
N VAL A 884 23.02 -8.25 43.55
CA VAL A 884 22.31 -7.15 42.88
C VAL A 884 23.11 -5.88 43.04
N PHE A 885 23.51 -5.27 41.92
CA PHE A 885 24.28 -4.03 41.94
C PHE A 885 23.36 -2.83 41.69
N ALA A 886 23.34 -1.88 42.64
CA ALA A 886 22.80 -0.55 42.42
C ALA A 886 23.94 0.44 42.23
N ILE A 887 23.83 1.30 41.23
CA ILE A 887 24.85 2.28 40.87
C ILE A 887 24.37 3.68 41.20
N CYS A 888 25.29 4.51 41.67
CA CYS A 888 25.08 5.93 41.82
C CYS A 888 26.11 6.70 40.99
N LEU A 889 25.67 7.58 40.08
CA LEU A 889 26.54 8.41 39.24
C LEU A 889 26.29 9.88 39.54
N VAL A 890 27.35 10.68 39.62
CA VAL A 890 27.24 12.15 39.62
C VAL A 890 27.71 12.66 38.28
N VAL A 891 26.85 13.43 37.61
CA VAL A 891 27.03 13.85 36.21
C VAL A 891 26.68 15.32 36.09
N ASP A 892 27.51 16.09 35.39
CA ASP A 892 27.17 17.48 35.03
C ASP A 892 26.26 17.48 33.80
N LEU A 893 25.00 17.89 33.99
CA LEU A 893 24.00 17.95 32.93
C LEU A 893 23.92 19.33 32.27
N THR A 894 24.78 20.31 32.61
CA THR A 894 24.67 21.70 32.15
C THR A 894 24.59 21.86 30.62
N HIS A 895 25.22 20.94 29.88
CA HIS A 895 25.23 20.89 28.41
C HIS A 895 24.34 19.79 27.82
N CYS A 896 23.62 19.05 28.67
CA CYS A 896 22.69 18.02 28.23
C CYS A 896 21.47 18.66 27.55
N VAL A 897 21.17 18.23 26.34
CA VAL A 897 19.98 18.67 25.59
C VAL A 897 18.73 17.96 26.10
N TRP A 898 18.73 16.63 26.12
CA TRP A 898 17.57 15.84 26.52
C TRP A 898 18.00 14.51 27.15
N LEU A 899 17.54 14.21 28.38
CA LEU A 899 17.87 12.95 29.06
C LEU A 899 17.41 11.72 28.27
N GLY A 900 16.34 11.83 27.48
CA GLY A 900 15.81 10.73 26.66
C GLY A 900 16.73 10.25 25.53
N THR A 901 17.80 10.99 25.26
CA THR A 901 18.81 10.60 24.26
C THR A 901 20.03 9.91 24.87
N LEU A 902 20.08 9.74 26.19
CA LEU A 902 21.28 9.24 26.86
C LEU A 902 21.21 7.73 27.09
N ALA A 903 22.29 7.04 26.70
CA ALA A 903 22.60 5.68 27.09
C ALA A 903 23.59 5.68 28.25
N TYR A 904 23.20 5.10 29.38
CA TYR A 904 24.02 4.92 30.57
C TYR A 904 24.60 3.52 30.53
N ILE A 905 25.90 3.42 30.33
CA ILE A 905 26.61 2.16 30.10
C ILE A 905 27.42 1.85 31.35
N CYS A 906 27.20 0.65 31.88
CA CYS A 906 28.00 0.08 32.95
C CYS A 906 28.67 -1.19 32.41
N GLU A 907 29.99 -1.16 32.25
CA GLU A 907 30.80 -2.34 31.98
C GLU A 907 31.41 -2.82 33.28
N TYR A 908 31.23 -4.09 33.62
CA TYR A 908 31.76 -4.62 34.86
C TYR A 908 32.31 -6.04 34.73
N GLN A 909 33.33 -6.33 35.54
CA GLN A 909 34.06 -7.58 35.53
C GLN A 909 34.01 -8.19 36.92
N LEU A 910 33.59 -9.44 37.03
CA LEU A 910 33.56 -10.20 38.27
C LEU A 910 34.65 -11.29 38.22
N ARG A 911 35.43 -11.40 39.30
CA ARG A 911 36.55 -12.36 39.40
C ARG A 911 36.36 -13.30 40.59
N ALA A 912 36.48 -14.60 40.33
CA ALA A 912 36.54 -15.63 41.37
C ALA A 912 37.97 -16.17 41.50
N SER A 913 38.45 -16.41 42.72
CA SER A 913 39.75 -17.05 42.97
C SER A 913 39.72 -18.53 42.59
N CYS A 914 40.74 -19.01 41.86
CA CYS A 914 40.88 -20.44 41.56
C CYS A 914 41.14 -21.24 42.84
N GLY A 915 40.21 -22.14 43.19
CA GLY A 915 40.57 -23.37 43.88
C GLY A 915 41.38 -24.26 42.93
N GLY A 916 42.71 -24.10 42.93
CA GLY A 916 43.68 -25.13 42.50
C GLY A 916 43.46 -25.85 41.16
N ASN A 917 43.48 -25.14 40.03
CA ASN A 917 44.16 -25.51 38.77
C ASN A 917 43.80 -24.53 37.65
N GLY A 918 44.70 -23.56 37.42
CA GLY A 918 44.93 -22.86 36.15
C GLY A 918 43.71 -22.36 35.35
N GLY A 919 43.12 -21.24 35.77
CA GLY A 919 42.22 -20.42 34.96
C GLY A 919 41.26 -19.61 35.82
N GLY A 920 41.63 -18.38 36.21
CA GLY A 920 40.72 -17.51 36.95
C GLY A 920 39.48 -17.24 36.12
N VAL A 921 38.30 -17.57 36.65
CA VAL A 921 37.03 -17.24 35.98
C VAL A 921 36.80 -15.74 36.15
N CYS A 922 37.06 -15.01 35.07
CA CYS A 922 36.79 -13.58 34.95
C CYS A 922 35.64 -13.42 33.96
N GLU A 923 34.46 -13.09 34.46
CA GLU A 923 33.28 -12.85 33.62
C GLU A 923 33.12 -11.35 33.40
N LYS A 924 32.91 -10.94 32.14
CA LYS A 924 32.66 -9.54 31.77
C LYS A 924 31.20 -9.38 31.41
N PHE A 925 30.61 -8.31 31.91
CA PHE A 925 29.22 -7.96 31.68
C PHE A 925 29.13 -6.51 31.22
N ARG A 926 28.07 -6.23 30.48
CA ARG A 926 27.72 -4.87 30.06
C ARG A 926 26.22 -4.72 30.28
N SER A 927 25.85 -3.66 30.98
CA SER A 927 24.46 -3.24 31.12
C SER A 927 24.31 -1.86 30.49
N MET A 928 23.20 -1.66 29.78
CA MET A 928 22.85 -0.39 29.16
C MET A 928 21.47 0.02 29.63
N ILE A 929 21.36 1.22 30.19
CA ILE A 929 20.11 1.78 30.70
C ILE A 929 19.76 2.98 29.82
N PHE A 930 18.53 3.00 29.31
CA PHE A 930 18.01 4.08 28.48
C PHE A 930 16.94 4.86 29.24
N PHE A 931 16.87 6.16 28.97
CA PHE A 931 15.70 6.98 29.29
C PHE A 931 14.94 7.12 27.97
N MET A 932 13.70 6.65 27.86
CA MET A 932 12.84 6.90 26.68
C MET A 932 11.66 7.80 27.08
N ASP A 933 11.01 8.51 26.17
CA ASP A 933 9.70 9.17 26.42
C ASP A 933 9.60 10.14 27.62
N ASN A 934 10.63 10.95 27.87
CA ASN A 934 10.57 12.01 28.89
C ASN A 934 10.35 13.39 28.24
N PRO A 935 9.58 14.30 28.85
CA PRO A 935 9.48 15.69 28.38
C PRO A 935 10.84 16.42 28.50
N GLU A 936 11.14 17.26 27.50
CA GLU A 936 12.39 18.04 27.42
C GLU A 936 12.30 19.28 28.33
N PRO A 937 13.15 19.41 29.37
CA PRO A 937 13.23 20.64 30.15
C PRO A 937 13.95 21.72 29.34
N LYS A 938 13.69 22.99 29.67
CA LYS A 938 14.29 24.12 28.92
C LYS A 938 15.81 24.16 29.02
N LYS A 939 16.38 23.65 30.12
CA LYS A 939 17.83 23.53 30.37
C LYS A 939 18.08 22.78 31.68
N TYR A 940 18.98 21.80 31.72
CA TYR A 940 19.47 21.21 32.97
C TYR A 940 20.54 22.10 33.62
N MET A 941 20.56 22.16 34.96
CA MET A 941 21.41 23.07 35.73
C MET A 941 22.35 22.29 36.66
N GLY A 942 23.64 22.21 36.30
CA GLY A 942 24.69 21.66 37.15
C GLY A 942 24.62 20.14 37.35
N ASN A 943 25.23 19.69 38.46
CA ASN A 943 25.40 18.28 38.74
C ASN A 943 24.11 17.63 39.25
N HIS A 944 23.85 16.46 38.71
CA HIS A 944 22.76 15.59 39.11
C HIS A 944 23.32 14.24 39.55
N VAL A 945 22.66 13.66 40.56
CA VAL A 945 22.88 12.33 41.08
C VAL A 945 21.87 11.40 40.41
N PHE A 946 22.38 10.40 39.72
CA PHE A 946 21.62 9.30 39.17
C PHE A 946 21.75 8.09 40.09
N ILE A 947 20.64 7.44 40.39
CA ILE A 947 20.58 6.13 41.02
C ILE A 947 19.96 5.19 39.98
N LEU A 948 20.74 4.17 39.61
CA LEU A 948 20.44 3.29 38.50
C LEU A 948 20.53 1.83 38.94
N SER A 949 19.57 1.02 38.54
CA SER A 949 19.60 -0.44 38.66
C SER A 949 18.84 -1.05 37.48
N SER A 950 19.35 -2.16 36.95
CA SER A 950 18.72 -2.90 35.85
C SER A 950 18.75 -4.39 36.17
N ILE A 951 17.83 -5.16 35.57
CA ILE A 951 17.82 -6.62 35.66
C ILE A 951 19.17 -7.24 35.22
N ASP A 952 19.87 -6.60 34.28
CA ASP A 952 21.21 -7.00 33.84
C ASP A 952 22.27 -6.97 34.93
N MET A 953 22.02 -6.23 36.02
CA MET A 953 22.90 -6.05 37.17
C MET A 953 22.59 -7.04 38.31
N VAL A 954 21.71 -8.00 38.05
CA VAL A 954 21.47 -9.17 38.92
C VAL A 954 22.31 -10.34 38.39
N LYS A 955 23.19 -10.89 39.23
CA LYS A 955 24.05 -12.02 38.88
C LYS A 955 24.05 -13.09 39.94
N GLU A 956 23.92 -14.34 39.53
CA GLU A 956 24.18 -15.48 40.41
C GLU A 956 25.63 -15.42 40.90
N ASP A 957 25.82 -15.59 42.20
CA ASP A 957 27.12 -15.49 42.82
C ASP A 957 27.89 -16.81 42.73
N LYS A 958 28.89 -16.83 41.85
CA LYS A 958 29.77 -17.99 41.62
C LYS A 958 31.01 -17.98 42.54
N ASN A 959 30.89 -17.42 43.75
CA ASN A 959 32.00 -17.14 44.67
C ASN A 959 32.95 -16.05 44.14
N TYR A 960 32.38 -14.95 43.66
CA TYR A 960 33.18 -13.81 43.24
C TYR A 960 33.84 -13.12 44.44
N GLU A 961 35.10 -12.72 44.30
CA GLU A 961 35.86 -12.02 45.34
C GLU A 961 36.02 -10.53 45.04
N ASP A 962 36.22 -10.19 43.76
CA ASP A 962 36.47 -8.82 43.31
C ASP A 962 35.53 -8.45 42.16
N ALA A 963 35.10 -7.18 42.14
CA ALA A 963 34.36 -6.58 41.05
C ALA A 963 35.00 -5.27 40.61
N THR A 964 35.09 -5.06 39.29
CA THR A 964 35.56 -3.81 38.68
C THR A 964 34.46 -3.25 37.79
N PHE A 965 34.17 -1.96 37.89
CA PHE A 965 33.13 -1.25 37.15
C PHE A 965 33.73 -0.07 36.39
N GLU A 966 33.22 0.17 35.19
CA GLU A 966 33.50 1.31 34.34
C GLU A 966 32.17 1.88 33.82
N PHE A 967 31.98 3.19 34.01
CA PHE A 967 30.74 3.89 33.72
C PHE A 967 30.95 4.90 32.58
N CYS A 968 30.04 4.90 31.62
CA CYS A 968 30.09 5.76 30.45
C CYS A 968 28.68 6.25 30.10
N ILE A 969 28.55 7.52 29.71
CA ILE A 969 27.27 8.11 29.29
C ILE A 969 27.47 8.73 27.90
N ARG A 970 26.60 8.36 26.95
CA ARG A 970 26.69 8.84 25.55
C ARG A 970 25.30 9.10 24.95
N TYR A 971 25.24 9.87 23.88
CA TYR A 971 24.04 10.09 23.08
C TYR A 971 23.69 8.87 22.19
N CYS A 972 22.40 8.60 21.98
CA CYS A 972 21.88 7.46 21.22
C CYS A 972 21.80 7.69 19.70
N GLU A 973 21.70 8.95 19.24
CA GLU A 973 21.58 9.27 17.81
C GLU A 973 22.95 9.62 17.20
N ASP A 974 23.20 9.11 15.99
CA ASP A 974 24.38 9.35 15.15
C ASP A 974 24.49 10.82 14.71
N LEU A 975 24.84 11.71 15.63
CA LEU A 975 25.53 12.95 15.29
C LEU A 975 27.00 12.60 15.08
N GLU A 976 27.55 12.90 13.90
CA GLU A 976 28.97 12.72 13.59
C GLU A 976 29.85 13.47 14.60
N GLY A 977 30.25 12.78 15.67
CA GLY A 977 30.99 13.31 16.81
C GLY A 977 30.55 12.61 18.10
N VAL A 978 31.38 11.71 18.64
CA VAL A 978 31.05 10.97 19.87
C VAL A 978 31.20 11.89 21.09
N ASP A 979 30.16 12.65 21.40
CA ASP A 979 30.11 13.47 22.61
C ASP A 979 29.75 12.59 23.81
N TYR A 980 30.75 12.29 24.65
CA TYR A 980 30.56 11.59 25.93
C TYR A 980 30.26 12.59 27.05
N ILE A 981 29.30 12.27 27.91
CA ILE A 981 29.07 13.03 29.15
C ILE A 981 29.98 12.48 30.25
N LYS A 982 30.77 13.36 30.86
CA LYS A 982 31.71 12.99 31.91
C LYS A 982 30.99 12.61 33.20
N VAL A 983 31.25 11.40 33.69
CA VAL A 983 30.90 10.97 35.06
C VAL A 983 31.91 11.55 36.04
N GLU A 984 31.48 12.42 36.94
CA GLU A 984 32.35 13.07 37.93
C GLU A 984 32.66 12.19 39.13
N ARG A 985 31.68 11.39 39.55
CA ARG A 985 31.81 10.43 40.64
C ARG A 985 30.94 9.23 40.37
N CYS A 986 31.36 8.07 40.85
CA CYS A 986 30.55 6.86 40.81
C CYS A 986 30.56 6.15 42.17
N GLY A 987 29.52 5.41 42.44
CA GLY A 987 29.37 4.57 43.62
C GLY A 987 28.58 3.32 43.29
N VAL A 988 28.88 2.23 43.99
CA VAL A 988 28.18 0.95 43.84
C VAL A 988 27.78 0.44 45.22
N HIS A 989 26.54 -0.02 45.31
CA HIS A 989 26.06 -0.82 46.43
C HIS A 989 25.80 -2.24 45.94
N VAL A 990 26.22 -3.22 46.73
CA VAL A 990 26.03 -4.65 46.45
C VAL A 990 25.02 -5.18 47.45
N PHE A 991 23.86 -5.62 46.96
CA PHE A 991 22.89 -6.36 47.76
C PHE A 991 23.11 -7.85 47.57
N TYR A 992 22.92 -8.59 48.65
CA TYR A 992 23.03 -10.04 48.69
C TYR A 992 21.63 -10.59 48.91
N MET A 993 21.10 -11.29 47.90
CA MET A 993 19.78 -11.89 47.94
C MET A 993 19.93 -13.41 47.95
N ASP A 994 19.34 -14.07 48.94
CA ASP A 994 19.26 -15.53 48.94
C ASP A 994 18.17 -15.96 47.94
N ALA A 995 18.45 -16.97 47.12
CA ALA A 995 17.43 -17.61 46.32
C ALA A 995 16.39 -18.22 47.28
N LYS A 996 15.18 -17.66 47.31
CA LYS A 996 14.05 -18.33 47.96
C LYS A 996 13.66 -19.52 47.08
N THR A 997 13.68 -20.72 47.66
CA THR A 997 13.06 -21.94 47.11
C THR A 997 11.57 -21.78 46.93
#